data_AF-A0A1A8XKC8-F1
#
_entry.id   AF-A0A1A8XKC8-F1
#
_cell.length_a   1.000
_cell.length_b   1.000
_cell.length_c   1.000
_cell.angle_alpha   90.00
_cell.angle_beta   90.00
_cell.angle_gamma   90.00
#
_symmetry.space_group_name_H-M   'P 1'
#
loop_
_entity.id
_entity.type
_entity.pdbx_description
1 polymer ?
#
loop_
_entity_poly.entity_id
_entity_poly.type
_entity_poly.pdbx_seq_one_letter_code
_entity_poly.pdbx_strand_id
1 'polypeptide(L)'
;MTRLSLDPSLTALRLLSTLCATLFSSVAWSASCSYTNFTIGSEFVAKAGPVNGQYLYSVMSLRCSSSGQVIDAGGGEIEVGWYEPANLESALKKTFGSAFAESRVFSSHCKFHLLLVNRRYPSSQSIAGVFMADYPDTTGKTTYEDVFPGPLLIPFGANIPPAGSCGCSGGLVKPLASPVCALPPEKKKADLCLANPIVPGQGCKVQWETDYTFAGTSPLAFKRYYDSQSPYHVGNAARRSLGNRWRHHYDVLLNPAAATQLVLMLRDDGQILYFRPRPNSTTQWIGDADIVGQLEKTATGWTYRDSDDAIETYDTSGRRLTRTDRDGLSLSFSHDPASGALSRVEDPFGRRLTFTYDGQGLLSELTDPAGHKITYTYDAAGNLITVTYPDHSTRSYTYTSVPVAGQVEPALLTGLTDENGIPYAHWTYDSSALVASSEHAGGVDSHRLSYQKDGNGKITGATHTNPLNAVSQYSFQEILSANLTRSISHALLPGVTERFTYDANGNLGTHTDFNDRLDTYTYDLSRNLETRRVEASGQAEARTVSTRWHPTWRRPMQVAEAQRLTTWIHHGDRVASSVVTCTPNTSQPLGVVCQKSEQATPDADGSSGFAVTPNGLPRTWTFTYNTLGQLLSVDGPRTDVADLTTYTYYDAADPDPDKRGNLATVTNALGHLTRITTYDPHGNPLTVIDANGRVTTLSYDARQRLTSHSIDGEVTTYTYDPAGQPTRVTLPDGSSLAYTWDPAHRLTAISDTLGNQIVYTLDAMGHRIREDLRDPANQLTQTRQRLYDGLGRLTQDIGARGQITAYDYDANGHRTRITDPLDQRSTFAYDALDRLRQITDPASGQTRYQYDGRDHLTRVSDPRSLATSYSVDGLGNRLRQQSPDSGLTTSTHDAAGNEITRTDAKGQTSVFAWDALNRLTRISYADGSRTDYLWDQGENGIGRLTRIDDSRNDALVSRLENRYDAQGRLLSQTRSVGSVSHTTAWIWSAGRITGLTTPSGRTIAYSRDASGRISEVRLTDSAPAGDGQTRVIAADIRYHPFGGIKSYRDGAGQMHTRHQDQDGRIASYTLGAQNWLLSYDAAGRLSAQFDAADAAHSATYGYDGLDRLTSASLPNTAYGYTWDATGNRTSHTLGSTTRSYTIDPLSNRLQSVGSVPPRNYSHDANGSITGDGANSYVYDGKGRLTQTSTAAGVTRYDTNGLGERIRKRNADDTLYVYDPEGHLIAESAADGTIQREYLWLEDFPLAVMQ
;
A
#
# COMPACT_ATOMS: atom_id res chain seq x y z
N MET A 1 -2.24 2.84 29.44
CA MET A 1 -2.71 1.58 28.79
C MET A 1 -4.16 1.29 29.18
N THR A 2 -5.09 1.34 28.24
CA THR A 2 -6.50 0.95 28.46
C THR A 2 -7.13 0.59 27.11
N ARG A 3 -8.03 -0.40 27.05
CA ARG A 3 -8.75 -0.74 25.81
C ARG A 3 -9.83 0.33 25.55
N LEU A 4 -9.58 1.21 24.60
CA LEU A 4 -10.65 1.91 23.87
C LEU A 4 -11.11 0.97 22.76
N SER A 5 -12.33 0.44 22.89
CA SER A 5 -13.08 -0.06 21.73
C SER A 5 -13.57 1.16 20.94
N LEU A 6 -13.27 1.19 19.64
CA LEU A 6 -13.85 2.13 18.69
C LEU A 6 -14.84 1.33 17.83
N ASP A 7 -16.12 1.67 17.95
CA ASP A 7 -17.24 1.02 17.28
C ASP A 7 -17.41 1.53 15.81
N PRO A 8 -18.26 0.89 14.98
CA PRO A 8 -18.13 0.95 13.52
C PRO A 8 -18.84 2.10 12.77
N SER A 9 -19.69 2.91 13.39
CA SER A 9 -20.57 3.85 12.65
C SER A 9 -19.85 4.97 11.90
N LEU A 10 -18.57 5.20 12.22
CA LEU A 10 -17.73 6.10 11.46
C LEU A 10 -17.68 5.76 9.97
N THR A 11 -18.15 4.57 9.53
CA THR A 11 -18.45 4.21 8.13
C THR A 11 -19.00 5.34 7.26
N ALA A 12 -19.92 6.19 7.73
CA ALA A 12 -20.43 7.31 6.91
C ALA A 12 -19.38 8.40 6.61
N LEU A 13 -18.46 8.64 7.55
CA LEU A 13 -17.40 9.65 7.45
C LEU A 13 -16.05 9.05 7.01
N ARG A 14 -15.85 7.75 7.22
CA ARG A 14 -14.91 6.90 6.49
C ARG A 14 -15.25 6.94 5.01
N LEU A 15 -16.53 6.92 4.58
CA LEU A 15 -16.88 7.04 3.16
C LEU A 15 -16.56 8.40 2.50
N LEU A 16 -16.47 9.50 3.26
CA LEU A 16 -16.04 10.80 2.71
C LEU A 16 -14.53 11.04 2.91
N SER A 17 -13.94 10.50 3.97
CA SER A 17 -12.47 10.51 4.12
C SER A 17 -11.77 9.44 3.27
N THR A 18 -12.43 8.35 2.83
CA THR A 18 -11.93 7.48 1.75
C THR A 18 -11.87 8.29 0.47
N LEU A 19 -12.91 9.04 0.10
CA LEU A 19 -12.88 9.89 -1.09
C LEU A 19 -11.74 10.93 -1.02
N CYS A 20 -11.56 11.60 0.13
CA CYS A 20 -10.43 12.49 0.36
C CYS A 20 -9.07 11.78 0.48
N ALA A 21 -9.06 10.46 0.70
CA ALA A 21 -7.88 9.62 0.63
C ALA A 21 -7.63 9.06 -0.78
N THR A 22 -8.65 8.87 -1.62
CA THR A 22 -8.51 8.51 -3.06
C THR A 22 -7.90 9.64 -3.89
N LEU A 23 -7.73 10.83 -3.29
CA LEU A 23 -6.87 11.90 -3.81
C LEU A 23 -5.38 11.61 -3.69
N PHE A 24 -4.99 10.86 -2.67
CA PHE A 24 -3.70 10.16 -2.70
C PHE A 24 -3.98 8.90 -3.48
N SER A 25 -3.57 8.91 -4.76
CA SER A 25 -3.84 7.83 -5.70
C SER A 25 -3.13 6.55 -5.26
N SER A 26 -3.81 5.81 -4.40
CA SER A 26 -3.68 4.37 -4.19
C SER A 26 -3.40 3.71 -5.54
N VAL A 27 -2.28 2.99 -5.63
CA VAL A 27 -1.75 2.44 -6.90
C VAL A 27 -2.48 1.12 -7.24
N ALA A 28 -3.76 1.07 -6.88
CA ALA A 28 -4.60 -0.11 -6.73
C ALA A 28 -6.09 0.16 -7.03
N TRP A 29 -6.43 1.25 -7.73
CA TRP A 29 -7.80 1.52 -8.25
C TRP A 29 -7.82 1.79 -9.76
N SER A 30 -6.71 2.29 -10.33
CA SER A 30 -6.46 2.34 -11.79
C SER A 30 -5.62 1.15 -12.29
N ALA A 31 -5.22 0.25 -11.38
CA ALA A 31 -4.31 -0.84 -11.71
C ALA A 31 -5.02 -2.01 -12.36
N SER A 32 -4.59 -2.38 -13.58
CA SER A 32 -4.78 -3.73 -14.07
C SER A 32 -3.90 -4.71 -13.29
N CYS A 33 -4.46 -5.88 -12.96
CA CYS A 33 -3.81 -6.94 -12.20
C CYS A 33 -4.03 -8.28 -12.92
N SER A 34 -2.95 -9.01 -13.16
CA SER A 34 -2.93 -10.20 -14.01
C SER A 34 -3.58 -11.46 -13.43
N TYR A 35 -4.15 -11.39 -12.21
CA TYR A 35 -4.69 -12.57 -11.53
C TYR A 35 -5.94 -12.24 -10.70
N THR A 36 -7.12 -12.53 -11.24
CA THR A 36 -8.42 -12.06 -10.75
C THR A 36 -9.02 -12.91 -9.62
N ASN A 37 -9.90 -12.32 -8.80
CA ASN A 37 -10.46 -12.94 -7.59
C ASN A 37 -9.42 -13.41 -6.55
N PHE A 38 -8.18 -12.91 -6.64
CA PHE A 38 -7.09 -13.23 -5.73
C PHE A 38 -6.79 -12.05 -4.81
N THR A 39 -6.60 -12.31 -3.51
CA THR A 39 -6.18 -11.29 -2.53
C THR A 39 -4.72 -10.92 -2.79
N ILE A 40 -4.52 -9.84 -3.55
CA ILE A 40 -3.22 -9.19 -3.79
C ILE A 40 -2.53 -8.91 -2.46
N GLY A 41 -3.32 -8.48 -1.46
CA GLY A 41 -2.87 -8.29 -0.09
C GLY A 41 -3.69 -7.20 0.57
N SER A 42 -3.03 -6.19 1.09
CA SER A 42 -3.66 -5.11 1.85
C SER A 42 -2.92 -3.80 1.64
N GLU A 43 -3.63 -2.73 1.28
CA GLU A 43 -3.07 -1.39 1.23
C GLU A 43 -3.48 -0.61 2.48
N PHE A 44 -2.50 0.09 3.03
CA PHE A 44 -2.58 0.82 4.29
C PHE A 44 -2.38 2.29 3.99
N VAL A 45 -3.50 3.02 4.00
CA VAL A 45 -3.54 4.46 3.70
C VAL A 45 -3.46 5.23 5.02
N ALA A 46 -2.45 6.08 5.16
CA ALA A 46 -2.22 6.84 6.39
C ALA A 46 -3.05 8.13 6.41
N LYS A 47 -4.25 8.06 6.99
CA LYS A 47 -5.03 9.26 7.29
C LYS A 47 -4.37 10.02 8.45
N ALA A 48 -4.01 11.29 8.22
CA ALA A 48 -3.40 12.12 9.26
C ALA A 48 -4.34 12.26 10.47
N GLY A 49 -3.78 12.18 11.68
CA GLY A 49 -4.59 12.07 12.90
C GLY A 49 -4.93 13.36 13.63
N PRO A 50 -5.69 13.25 14.74
CA PRO A 50 -5.86 14.32 15.72
C PRO A 50 -4.59 14.55 16.56
N VAL A 51 -3.64 13.60 16.53
CA VAL A 51 -2.27 13.71 17.05
C VAL A 51 -1.30 13.57 15.86
N ASN A 52 -0.17 14.28 15.84
CA ASN A 52 0.87 14.10 14.80
C ASN A 52 1.87 13.02 15.24
N GLY A 53 2.84 12.74 14.37
CA GLY A 53 3.62 11.50 14.39
C GLY A 53 2.72 10.34 13.97
N GLN A 54 1.55 10.21 14.59
CA GLN A 54 0.55 9.19 14.39
C GLN A 54 -0.38 9.51 13.21
N TYR A 55 -0.61 8.47 12.43
CA TYR A 55 -1.60 8.43 11.36
C TYR A 55 -2.50 7.24 11.63
N LEU A 56 -3.77 7.39 11.31
CA LEU A 56 -4.72 6.29 11.25
C LEU A 56 -4.44 5.54 9.98
N TYR A 57 -3.82 4.38 10.11
CA TYR A 57 -3.70 3.49 8.98
C TYR A 57 -5.04 2.78 8.86
N SER A 58 -5.80 3.16 7.85
CA SER A 58 -6.95 2.40 7.39
C SER A 58 -6.46 1.36 6.41
N VAL A 59 -6.77 0.08 6.68
CA VAL A 59 -6.49 -1.01 5.76
C VAL A 59 -7.65 -1.23 4.83
N MET A 60 -7.32 -1.28 3.55
CA MET A 60 -8.16 -1.76 2.48
C MET A 60 -7.57 -3.09 2.03
N SER A 61 -8.30 -4.20 2.25
CA SER A 61 -7.88 -5.51 1.75
C SER A 61 -8.03 -5.52 0.24
N LEU A 62 -6.91 -5.48 -0.48
CA LEU A 62 -6.92 -5.49 -1.93
C LEU A 62 -7.08 -6.91 -2.45
N ARG A 63 -8.16 -7.14 -3.20
CA ARG A 63 -8.19 -8.24 -4.15
C ARG A 63 -8.12 -7.69 -5.56
N CYS A 64 -7.52 -8.46 -6.46
CA CYS A 64 -7.82 -8.25 -7.86
C CYS A 64 -9.30 -8.55 -8.04
N SER A 65 -10.08 -7.57 -8.51
CA SER A 65 -11.46 -7.78 -8.95
C SER A 65 -11.49 -8.93 -9.92
N SER A 66 -12.66 -9.50 -10.10
CA SER A 66 -12.84 -10.55 -11.08
C SER A 66 -12.75 -10.06 -12.54
N SER A 67 -12.64 -8.74 -12.78
CA SER A 67 -12.31 -8.10 -14.07
C SER A 67 -10.83 -7.77 -14.27
N GLY A 68 -9.94 -8.16 -13.36
CA GLY A 68 -8.52 -7.79 -13.50
C GLY A 68 -8.22 -6.33 -13.20
N GLN A 69 -9.09 -5.64 -12.46
CA GLN A 69 -8.81 -4.33 -11.86
C GLN A 69 -8.62 -4.51 -10.36
N VAL A 70 -7.69 -3.81 -9.72
CA VAL A 70 -7.56 -3.93 -8.26
C VAL A 70 -8.75 -3.24 -7.55
N ILE A 71 -9.33 -3.87 -6.52
CA ILE A 71 -10.47 -3.37 -5.74
C ILE A 71 -10.36 -3.75 -4.25
N ASP A 72 -11.15 -3.08 -3.41
CA ASP A 72 -11.53 -3.58 -2.08
C ASP A 72 -12.17 -4.98 -2.20
N ALA A 73 -11.69 -5.92 -1.38
CA ALA A 73 -12.19 -7.29 -1.33
C ALA A 73 -13.64 -7.43 -0.84
N GLY A 74 -14.23 -6.36 -0.30
CA GLY A 74 -15.58 -6.30 0.26
C GLY A 74 -15.60 -6.07 1.78
N GLY A 75 -14.51 -5.53 2.33
CA GLY A 75 -14.38 -5.27 3.77
C GLY A 75 -14.59 -3.81 4.18
N GLY A 76 -14.50 -2.87 3.23
CA GLY A 76 -14.37 -1.44 3.53
C GLY A 76 -12.95 -1.09 4.02
N GLU A 77 -12.71 0.20 4.21
CA GLU A 77 -11.55 0.64 5.00
C GLU A 77 -11.76 0.29 6.48
N ILE A 78 -11.01 -0.70 6.94
CA ILE A 78 -10.95 -1.09 8.35
C ILE A 78 -9.86 -0.24 8.99
N GLU A 79 -10.23 0.64 9.93
CA GLU A 79 -9.25 1.36 10.73
C GLU A 79 -8.45 0.38 11.61
N VAL A 80 -7.14 0.31 11.36
CA VAL A 80 -6.24 -0.61 12.07
C VAL A 80 -5.83 -0.03 13.42
N GLY A 81 -5.60 1.28 13.45
CA GLY A 81 -5.20 2.03 14.64
C GLY A 81 -4.31 3.22 14.31
N TRP A 82 -4.02 3.98 15.36
CA TRP A 82 -3.14 5.15 15.34
C TRP A 82 -1.69 4.72 15.51
N TYR A 83 -0.88 4.87 14.46
CA TYR A 83 0.53 4.44 14.44
C TYR A 83 1.43 5.52 13.86
N GLU A 84 2.66 5.61 14.36
CA GLU A 84 3.67 6.47 13.73
C GLU A 84 4.37 5.71 12.59
N PRO A 85 4.72 6.33 11.45
CA PRO A 85 5.28 5.62 10.29
C PRO A 85 6.55 4.83 10.61
N ALA A 86 7.37 5.31 11.56
CA ALA A 86 8.57 4.62 12.07
C ALA A 86 8.28 3.42 13.00
N ASN A 87 7.07 3.31 13.54
CA ASN A 87 6.61 2.16 14.34
C ASN A 87 5.63 1.25 13.57
N LEU A 88 5.11 1.74 12.43
CA LEU A 88 4.03 1.15 11.67
C LEU A 88 4.26 -0.33 11.38
N GLU A 89 5.43 -0.68 10.84
CA GLU A 89 5.74 -2.06 10.46
C GLU A 89 5.64 -3.02 11.67
N SER A 90 6.20 -2.63 12.82
CA SER A 90 6.08 -3.41 14.06
C SER A 90 4.66 -3.46 14.62
N ALA A 91 3.85 -2.41 14.39
CA ALA A 91 2.44 -2.39 14.78
C ALA A 91 1.58 -3.26 13.86
N LEU A 92 1.79 -3.21 12.54
CA LEU A 92 1.09 -4.04 11.56
C LEU A 92 1.51 -5.52 11.68
N LYS A 93 2.79 -5.83 11.94
CA LYS A 93 3.24 -7.18 12.35
C LYS A 93 2.51 -7.67 13.60
N LYS A 94 2.13 -6.77 14.52
CA LYS A 94 1.38 -7.10 15.75
C LYS A 94 -0.13 -7.22 15.54
N THR A 95 -0.71 -6.49 14.57
CA THR A 95 -2.16 -6.51 14.29
C THR A 95 -2.57 -7.59 13.26
N PHE A 96 -1.73 -7.88 12.25
CA PHE A 96 -2.01 -8.86 11.19
C PHE A 96 -1.22 -10.17 11.30
N GLY A 97 -0.21 -10.24 12.16
CA GLY A 97 0.56 -11.46 12.42
C GLY A 97 1.21 -12.03 11.15
N SER A 98 0.93 -13.31 10.86
CA SER A 98 1.52 -14.04 9.72
C SER A 98 1.20 -13.40 8.36
N ALA A 99 0.04 -12.77 8.19
CA ALA A 99 -0.30 -12.10 6.93
C ALA A 99 0.65 -10.94 6.58
N PHE A 100 1.29 -10.32 7.58
CA PHE A 100 2.34 -9.31 7.36
C PHE A 100 3.69 -9.96 7.02
N ALA A 101 4.10 -10.99 7.76
CA ALA A 101 5.36 -11.72 7.52
C ALA A 101 5.41 -12.39 6.13
N GLU A 102 4.24 -12.82 5.65
CA GLU A 102 4.05 -13.37 4.31
C GLU A 102 3.83 -12.31 3.22
N SER A 103 4.02 -11.02 3.48
CA SER A 103 3.79 -9.97 2.48
C SER A 103 5.05 -9.14 2.20
N ARG A 104 5.31 -8.82 0.92
CA ARG A 104 6.25 -7.77 0.53
C ARG A 104 5.60 -6.44 0.84
N VAL A 105 6.25 -5.66 1.70
CA VAL A 105 5.89 -4.26 1.90
C VAL A 105 6.52 -3.44 0.76
N PHE A 106 5.71 -2.62 0.11
CA PHE A 106 6.15 -1.45 -0.65
C PHE A 106 5.69 -0.22 0.12
N SER A 107 6.52 0.82 0.20
CA SER A 107 6.18 2.03 0.94
C SER A 107 6.54 3.31 0.21
N SER A 108 5.60 4.26 0.16
CA SER A 108 5.91 5.66 -0.14
C SER A 108 7.07 6.13 0.74
N HIS A 109 7.92 7.06 0.26
CA HIS A 109 9.14 7.47 0.97
C HIS A 109 8.91 8.03 2.39
N CYS A 110 7.71 8.55 2.68
CA CYS A 110 7.31 9.02 4.02
C CYS A 110 6.50 7.98 4.84
N LYS A 111 6.36 6.75 4.35
CA LYS A 111 5.54 5.64 4.92
C LYS A 111 4.07 5.99 5.19
N PHE A 112 3.50 6.93 4.42
CA PHE A 112 2.07 7.28 4.45
C PHE A 112 1.18 6.43 3.51
N HIS A 113 1.80 5.69 2.59
CA HIS A 113 1.17 4.62 1.82
C HIS A 113 2.03 3.37 1.99
N LEU A 114 1.43 2.28 2.48
CA LEU A 114 2.04 0.96 2.51
C LEU A 114 1.18 -0.02 1.70
N LEU A 115 1.70 -0.49 0.58
CA LEU A 115 1.10 -1.57 -0.20
C LEU A 115 1.75 -2.88 0.24
N LEU A 116 1.07 -3.66 1.08
CA LEU A 116 1.51 -5.02 1.41
C LEU A 116 0.96 -6.00 0.37
N VAL A 117 1.79 -6.35 -0.60
CA VAL A 117 1.51 -7.40 -1.58
C VAL A 117 1.93 -8.74 -1.00
N ASN A 118 1.01 -9.68 -0.90
CA ASN A 118 1.26 -11.03 -0.40
C ASN A 118 2.40 -11.70 -1.21
N ARG A 119 3.45 -12.24 -0.58
CA ARG A 119 4.64 -12.89 -1.21
C ARG A 119 4.27 -14.09 -2.09
N ARG A 120 3.04 -14.58 -1.97
CA ARG A 120 2.43 -15.58 -2.85
C ARG A 120 2.15 -15.03 -4.25
N TYR A 121 2.05 -13.71 -4.42
CA TYR A 121 1.99 -13.03 -5.72
C TYR A 121 3.31 -13.24 -6.50
N PRO A 122 3.30 -13.78 -7.73
CA PRO A 122 4.54 -14.15 -8.43
C PRO A 122 5.40 -12.96 -8.88
N SER A 123 6.73 -13.14 -8.88
CA SER A 123 7.73 -12.18 -9.40
C SER A 123 7.80 -12.08 -10.93
N SER A 124 6.68 -12.34 -11.61
CA SER A 124 6.53 -12.29 -13.07
C SER A 124 5.24 -11.57 -13.48
N GLN A 125 4.71 -10.71 -12.61
CA GLN A 125 3.42 -10.07 -12.74
C GLN A 125 3.51 -8.59 -12.35
N SER A 126 2.51 -7.80 -12.71
CA SER A 126 2.50 -6.35 -12.47
C SER A 126 1.18 -5.81 -11.91
N ILE A 127 1.31 -4.67 -11.23
CA ILE A 127 0.22 -3.83 -10.70
C ILE A 127 0.62 -2.39 -11.03
N ALA A 128 -0.13 -1.69 -11.91
CA ALA A 128 0.09 -0.29 -12.29
C ALA A 128 1.57 0.18 -12.33
N GLY A 129 2.36 -0.37 -13.26
CA GLY A 129 3.77 0.00 -13.44
C GLY A 129 4.76 -0.70 -12.49
N VAL A 130 4.30 -1.31 -11.39
CA VAL A 130 5.12 -2.17 -10.54
C VAL A 130 5.31 -3.53 -11.21
N PHE A 131 6.37 -3.69 -12.02
CA PHE A 131 6.82 -5.00 -12.45
C PHE A 131 7.57 -5.71 -11.32
N MET A 132 6.96 -6.77 -10.77
CA MET A 132 7.58 -7.60 -9.71
C MET A 132 8.82 -8.39 -10.20
N ALA A 133 9.18 -8.24 -11.49
CA ALA A 133 10.34 -8.86 -12.14
C ALA A 133 11.59 -7.94 -12.19
N ASP A 134 11.40 -6.61 -12.11
CA ASP A 134 12.51 -5.64 -12.24
C ASP A 134 13.36 -5.55 -10.96
N TYR A 135 12.82 -6.05 -9.85
CA TYR A 135 13.45 -6.15 -8.54
C TYR A 135 13.78 -7.63 -8.24
N PRO A 136 15.01 -8.10 -8.56
CA PRO A 136 15.37 -9.50 -8.36
C PRO A 136 15.47 -9.82 -6.86
N ASP A 137 14.83 -10.92 -6.45
CA ASP A 137 14.67 -11.30 -5.03
C ASP A 137 15.93 -11.95 -4.45
N THR A 138 17.01 -11.18 -4.34
CA THR A 138 18.34 -11.66 -3.86
C THR A 138 18.67 -11.19 -2.43
N THR A 139 17.69 -10.64 -1.72
CA THR A 139 17.95 -9.74 -0.56
C THR A 139 17.56 -10.32 0.80
N GLY A 140 16.46 -11.07 0.88
CA GLY A 140 15.96 -11.65 2.13
C GLY A 140 15.30 -10.69 3.11
N LYS A 141 15.34 -9.36 2.87
CA LYS A 141 14.57 -8.41 3.67
C LYS A 141 13.08 -8.75 3.57
N THR A 142 12.35 -8.71 4.69
CA THR A 142 10.87 -8.80 4.65
C THR A 142 10.23 -7.49 4.22
N THR A 143 10.93 -6.39 4.43
CA THR A 143 10.59 -5.04 3.97
C THR A 143 11.56 -4.58 2.88
N TYR A 144 11.00 -4.12 1.77
CA TYR A 144 11.69 -3.26 0.82
C TYR A 144 11.12 -1.85 1.00
N GLU A 145 11.95 -0.82 1.19
CA GLU A 145 11.49 0.58 1.12
C GLU A 145 11.47 1.06 -0.33
N ASP A 146 10.94 0.22 -1.21
CA ASP A 146 10.75 0.54 -2.62
C ASP A 146 9.61 1.55 -2.74
N VAL A 147 10.01 2.80 -3.03
CA VAL A 147 9.13 3.87 -3.48
C VAL A 147 8.49 3.46 -4.82
N PHE A 148 7.26 3.91 -5.08
CA PHE A 148 6.56 3.59 -6.33
C PHE A 148 7.43 3.84 -7.58
N PRO A 149 7.42 2.92 -8.57
CA PRO A 149 8.25 2.99 -9.77
C PRO A 149 7.71 4.04 -10.75
N GLY A 150 7.96 5.31 -10.41
CA GLY A 150 7.56 6.47 -11.19
C GLY A 150 7.64 7.79 -10.42
N PRO A 151 8.83 8.25 -9.98
CA PRO A 151 9.01 9.64 -9.56
C PRO A 151 9.03 10.57 -10.79
N LEU A 152 8.18 11.60 -10.79
CA LEU A 152 8.07 12.63 -11.84
C LEU A 152 9.42 13.21 -12.30
N LEU A 153 9.71 13.08 -13.59
CA LEU A 153 9.88 14.18 -14.57
C LEU A 153 10.98 15.27 -14.46
N ILE A 154 12.20 14.90 -14.05
CA ILE A 154 13.42 14.94 -14.91
C ILE A 154 13.29 15.82 -16.24
N PRO A 155 13.84 17.07 -16.49
CA PRO A 155 15.24 17.31 -17.06
C PRO A 155 15.93 18.73 -17.15
N PHE A 156 17.18 19.07 -17.59
CA PHE A 156 18.55 18.52 -18.00
C PHE A 156 19.63 19.67 -17.76
N GLY A 157 20.96 19.85 -18.05
CA GLY A 157 22.24 19.20 -18.57
C GLY A 157 22.89 19.88 -19.84
N ALA A 158 24.19 19.64 -20.24
CA ALA A 158 24.77 19.68 -21.65
C ALA A 158 26.33 19.84 -21.96
N ASN A 159 26.83 19.04 -22.94
CA ASN A 159 27.58 19.36 -24.20
C ASN A 159 29.09 19.81 -24.36
N ILE A 160 29.55 19.82 -25.65
CA ILE A 160 30.89 20.00 -26.26
C ILE A 160 31.00 21.19 -27.27
N PRO A 161 32.06 22.01 -27.19
CA PRO A 161 32.40 23.04 -28.19
C PRO A 161 33.71 22.81 -29.03
N PRO A 162 33.67 22.73 -30.37
CA PRO A 162 34.85 22.86 -31.26
C PRO A 162 35.11 24.29 -31.78
N ALA A 163 36.33 24.71 -32.18
CA ALA A 163 37.66 24.11 -32.04
C ALA A 163 38.80 25.13 -32.28
N GLY A 164 39.98 24.85 -31.72
CA GLY A 164 41.26 25.48 -32.10
C GLY A 164 41.91 26.35 -31.00
N SER A 165 42.88 25.88 -30.21
CA SER A 165 43.55 24.57 -30.25
C SER A 165 44.00 24.13 -28.85
N CYS A 166 43.05 23.83 -27.96
CA CYS A 166 43.29 23.36 -26.58
C CYS A 166 42.50 22.07 -26.28
N GLY A 167 42.69 21.53 -25.06
CA GLY A 167 42.07 20.30 -24.60
C GLY A 167 40.55 20.37 -24.43
N CYS A 168 39.92 19.20 -24.29
CA CYS A 168 38.48 19.08 -24.06
C CYS A 168 38.13 19.51 -22.62
N SER A 169 36.98 20.12 -22.42
CA SER A 169 36.47 20.61 -21.14
C SER A 169 35.12 19.97 -20.81
N GLY A 170 34.74 19.90 -19.53
CA GLY A 170 33.42 19.41 -19.11
C GLY A 170 33.31 17.90 -18.90
N GLY A 171 34.43 17.17 -18.77
CA GLY A 171 34.43 15.70 -18.63
C GLY A 171 34.33 14.95 -19.96
N LEU A 172 34.67 15.63 -21.06
CA LEU A 172 34.49 15.17 -22.43
C LEU A 172 35.84 14.76 -23.03
N VAL A 173 35.86 13.73 -23.88
CA VAL A 173 37.09 13.12 -24.42
C VAL A 173 37.14 13.21 -25.94
N LYS A 174 38.33 13.04 -26.54
CA LYS A 174 38.49 13.01 -28.00
C LYS A 174 38.78 11.58 -28.48
N PRO A 175 37.83 10.90 -29.15
CA PRO A 175 38.07 9.57 -29.69
C PRO A 175 39.22 9.56 -30.71
N LEU A 176 39.97 8.46 -30.75
CA LEU A 176 41.00 8.24 -31.77
C LEU A 176 40.39 8.40 -33.17
N ALA A 177 41.03 9.23 -34.00
CA ALA A 177 40.61 9.68 -35.33
C ALA A 177 39.33 10.56 -35.43
N SER A 178 38.69 10.98 -34.33
CA SER A 178 37.58 11.94 -34.38
C SER A 178 38.07 13.41 -34.30
N PRO A 179 37.57 14.34 -35.13
CA PRO A 179 37.78 15.77 -34.93
C PRO A 179 36.87 16.34 -33.84
N VAL A 180 35.68 15.77 -33.67
CA VAL A 180 34.69 16.10 -32.62
C VAL A 180 35.11 15.44 -31.31
N CYS A 181 34.91 16.10 -30.18
CA CYS A 181 34.93 15.43 -28.88
C CYS A 181 33.69 14.53 -28.76
N ALA A 182 33.63 13.73 -27.70
CA ALA A 182 32.49 12.89 -27.36
C ALA A 182 32.37 12.82 -25.83
N LEU A 183 31.19 12.43 -25.35
CA LEU A 183 31.07 11.89 -24.01
C LEU A 183 31.94 10.63 -23.85
N PRO A 184 32.44 10.35 -22.64
CA PRO A 184 32.75 8.98 -22.25
C PRO A 184 31.50 8.09 -22.47
N PRO A 185 31.64 6.79 -22.80
CA PRO A 185 30.52 5.94 -23.18
C PRO A 185 29.40 5.89 -22.12
N GLU A 186 28.19 6.34 -22.49
CA GLU A 186 27.03 6.52 -21.61
C GLU A 186 26.49 5.22 -21.01
N LYS A 187 26.79 5.00 -19.73
CA LYS A 187 26.24 3.97 -18.84
C LYS A 187 26.36 4.51 -17.39
N LYS A 188 25.54 4.14 -16.40
CA LYS A 188 24.32 3.34 -16.37
C LYS A 188 23.54 3.67 -15.09
N LYS A 189 22.24 3.33 -15.06
CA LYS A 189 21.33 3.28 -13.89
C LYS A 189 21.20 4.55 -13.01
N ALA A 190 19.95 4.96 -12.80
CA ALA A 190 19.58 6.06 -11.92
C ALA A 190 19.46 5.63 -10.44
N ASP A 191 20.54 5.09 -9.85
CA ASP A 191 20.52 4.67 -8.44
C ASP A 191 20.36 5.87 -7.47
N LEU A 192 20.70 7.09 -7.91
CA LEU A 192 20.52 8.36 -7.18
C LEU A 192 20.04 9.49 -8.10
N CYS A 193 18.73 9.55 -8.31
CA CYS A 193 18.03 10.63 -9.00
C CYS A 193 17.36 11.56 -7.97
N LEU A 194 17.71 12.85 -7.94
CA LEU A 194 17.22 13.84 -6.95
C LEU A 194 16.50 15.00 -7.64
N ALA A 195 15.56 15.71 -7.00
CA ALA A 195 15.10 17.03 -7.47
C ALA A 195 14.33 17.10 -8.80
N ASN A 196 13.18 16.39 -8.87
CA ASN A 196 12.35 16.25 -10.08
C ASN A 196 13.22 15.80 -11.28
N PRO A 197 13.71 14.55 -11.37
CA PRO A 197 15.13 14.31 -11.06
C PRO A 197 16.33 14.79 -11.91
N ILE A 198 17.46 14.81 -11.22
CA ILE A 198 18.83 15.21 -11.53
C ILE A 198 19.72 14.02 -11.21
N VAL A 199 20.63 13.66 -12.11
CA VAL A 199 21.75 12.73 -11.84
C VAL A 199 22.97 13.59 -11.46
N PRO A 200 23.28 13.73 -10.16
CA PRO A 200 24.26 14.72 -9.72
C PRO A 200 25.69 14.38 -10.17
N GLY A 201 25.98 13.11 -10.44
CA GLY A 201 27.28 12.65 -10.98
C GLY A 201 27.53 13.03 -12.45
N GLN A 202 26.50 13.42 -13.20
CA GLN A 202 26.58 13.84 -14.61
C GLN A 202 26.22 15.32 -14.83
N GLY A 203 25.71 16.01 -13.80
CA GLY A 203 25.14 17.35 -13.93
C GLY A 203 23.95 17.43 -14.89
N CYS A 204 23.34 16.28 -15.15
CA CYS A 204 22.21 16.04 -16.04
C CYS A 204 20.96 15.75 -15.20
N LYS A 205 19.78 15.64 -15.83
CA LYS A 205 18.44 15.65 -15.20
C LYS A 205 17.55 15.02 -16.29
N VAL A 206 16.84 13.89 -16.12
CA VAL A 206 16.85 12.74 -17.10
C VAL A 206 15.59 12.35 -17.96
N GLN A 207 14.81 13.27 -18.56
CA GLN A 207 13.37 13.12 -18.97
C GLN A 207 12.83 11.77 -19.51
N TRP A 208 11.62 11.41 -19.03
CA TRP A 208 10.60 10.67 -19.81
C TRP A 208 9.26 11.46 -19.95
N GLU A 209 8.32 11.03 -20.77
CA GLU A 209 6.90 11.45 -20.79
C GLU A 209 6.09 10.24 -21.29
N THR A 210 4.83 10.06 -20.89
CA THR A 210 3.97 8.98 -21.41
C THR A 210 2.74 9.57 -22.10
N ASP A 211 2.71 9.56 -23.42
CA ASP A 211 1.53 10.04 -24.18
C ASP A 211 0.49 8.94 -24.41
N TYR A 212 0.94 7.68 -24.45
CA TYR A 212 0.07 6.53 -24.70
C TYR A 212 0.53 5.29 -23.92
N THR A 213 -0.41 4.47 -23.47
CA THR A 213 -0.20 3.10 -23.00
C THR A 213 -1.47 2.31 -23.27
N PHE A 214 -1.33 1.03 -23.63
CA PHE A 214 -2.45 0.10 -23.78
C PHE A 214 -2.80 -0.51 -22.41
N ALA A 215 -4.08 -0.56 -22.05
CA ALA A 215 -4.53 -0.98 -20.72
C ALA A 215 -4.70 -2.51 -20.57
N GLY A 216 -4.92 -3.21 -21.69
CA GLY A 216 -5.08 -4.67 -21.74
C GLY A 216 -3.76 -5.43 -22.01
N THR A 217 -3.84 -6.57 -22.69
CA THR A 217 -2.73 -7.54 -22.85
C THR A 217 -1.72 -7.18 -23.95
N SER A 218 -1.31 -5.91 -24.05
CA SER A 218 -0.36 -5.45 -25.08
C SER A 218 0.83 -4.69 -24.49
N PRO A 219 2.07 -4.93 -24.98
CA PRO A 219 3.22 -4.07 -24.71
C PRO A 219 3.24 -2.78 -25.56
N LEU A 220 2.14 -2.42 -26.23
CA LEU A 220 2.02 -1.14 -26.96
C LEU A 220 1.96 0.06 -26.00
N ALA A 221 2.91 0.98 -26.15
CA ALA A 221 2.95 2.24 -25.42
C ALA A 221 3.63 3.31 -26.30
N PHE A 222 3.48 4.58 -25.94
CA PHE A 222 4.37 5.62 -26.43
C PHE A 222 4.90 6.44 -25.26
N LYS A 223 6.22 6.39 -25.12
CA LYS A 223 6.98 7.13 -24.11
C LYS A 223 8.08 7.91 -24.80
N ARG A 224 8.11 9.20 -24.49
CA ARG A 224 9.09 10.18 -24.93
C ARG A 224 10.21 10.24 -23.89
N TYR A 225 11.39 10.67 -24.29
CA TYR A 225 12.51 11.00 -23.43
C TYR A 225 13.20 12.21 -24.03
N TYR A 226 13.86 13.03 -23.23
CA TYR A 226 14.74 14.12 -23.68
C TYR A 226 16.09 13.87 -23.05
N ASP A 227 17.19 14.19 -23.73
CA ASP A 227 18.52 14.22 -23.11
C ASP A 227 19.38 15.35 -23.67
N SER A 228 19.98 16.15 -22.80
CA SER A 228 20.80 17.30 -23.17
C SER A 228 22.31 17.09 -23.11
N GLN A 229 22.79 16.13 -22.31
CA GLN A 229 24.15 15.62 -22.50
C GLN A 229 24.18 14.84 -23.82
N SER A 230 23.02 14.33 -24.27
CA SER A 230 22.83 13.69 -25.55
C SER A 230 23.48 14.47 -26.70
N PRO A 231 24.29 13.79 -27.52
CA PRO A 231 24.90 14.40 -28.70
C PRO A 231 23.88 14.74 -29.80
N TYR A 232 22.59 14.39 -29.67
CA TYR A 232 21.57 14.53 -30.70
C TYR A 232 20.86 15.90 -30.68
N HIS A 233 21.64 16.98 -30.77
CA HIS A 233 21.15 18.37 -30.68
C HIS A 233 21.58 19.29 -31.85
N VAL A 234 22.48 18.86 -32.74
CA VAL A 234 22.90 19.64 -33.93
C VAL A 234 23.19 18.77 -35.16
N GLY A 235 23.16 19.40 -36.34
CA GLY A 235 23.93 18.99 -37.53
C GLY A 235 23.42 17.79 -38.34
N ASN A 236 22.78 16.79 -37.71
CA ASN A 236 22.32 15.58 -38.40
C ASN A 236 20.83 15.32 -38.12
N ALA A 237 19.98 15.43 -39.16
CA ALA A 237 18.53 15.25 -39.01
C ALA A 237 18.13 13.77 -38.85
N ALA A 238 18.88 12.84 -39.43
CA ALA A 238 18.55 11.40 -39.51
C ALA A 238 18.66 10.63 -38.17
N ARG A 239 18.67 11.35 -37.02
CA ARG A 239 18.75 10.81 -35.64
C ARG A 239 17.99 11.67 -34.62
N ARG A 240 17.05 12.53 -35.05
CA ARG A 240 16.30 13.48 -34.22
C ARG A 240 14.79 13.35 -34.45
N SER A 241 14.28 12.13 -34.41
CA SER A 241 12.89 11.76 -34.69
C SER A 241 11.84 12.47 -33.84
N LEU A 242 12.17 12.97 -32.64
CA LEU A 242 11.27 13.77 -31.81
C LEU A 242 11.83 15.19 -31.55
N GLY A 243 12.71 15.69 -32.42
CA GLY A 243 13.34 17.01 -32.32
C GLY A 243 14.77 16.98 -31.78
N ASN A 244 15.31 18.15 -31.47
CA ASN A 244 16.56 18.27 -30.73
C ASN A 244 16.38 17.64 -29.35
N ARG A 245 17.28 16.72 -29.00
CA ARG A 245 17.42 16.10 -27.67
C ARG A 245 16.26 15.22 -27.22
N TRP A 246 15.05 15.50 -27.65
CA TRP A 246 13.89 14.63 -27.52
C TRP A 246 13.98 13.42 -28.45
N ARG A 247 13.46 12.31 -27.96
CA ARG A 247 13.40 10.99 -28.57
C ARG A 247 12.22 10.20 -28.00
N HIS A 248 11.99 8.99 -28.47
CA HIS A 248 11.02 8.04 -27.91
C HIS A 248 11.62 6.62 -27.75
N HIS A 249 11.06 5.77 -26.88
CA HIS A 249 11.60 4.42 -26.63
C HIS A 249 11.58 3.48 -27.85
N TYR A 250 10.91 3.86 -28.94
CA TYR A 250 11.02 3.14 -30.21
C TYR A 250 12.19 3.57 -31.11
N ASP A 251 12.98 4.58 -30.73
CA ASP A 251 14.20 5.03 -31.43
C ASP A 251 15.42 4.13 -31.15
N VAL A 252 15.23 2.82 -31.26
CA VAL A 252 16.31 1.86 -31.04
C VAL A 252 17.03 1.62 -32.35
N LEU A 253 18.26 2.15 -32.45
CA LEU A 253 19.09 2.14 -33.65
C LEU A 253 20.33 1.30 -33.43
N LEU A 254 20.48 0.22 -34.20
CA LEU A 254 21.75 -0.47 -34.36
C LEU A 254 22.51 0.19 -35.52
N ASN A 255 23.80 0.52 -35.35
CA ASN A 255 24.64 1.09 -36.39
C ASN A 255 25.67 0.06 -36.88
N PRO A 256 25.38 -0.70 -37.95
CA PRO A 256 26.26 -1.75 -38.47
C PRO A 256 27.44 -1.18 -39.27
N ALA A 257 28.32 -0.43 -38.60
CA ALA A 257 29.55 0.14 -39.16
C ALA A 257 30.59 -0.94 -39.49
N ALA A 258 30.34 -1.69 -40.57
CA ALA A 258 31.07 -2.90 -40.94
C ALA A 258 32.57 -2.70 -41.24
N ALA A 259 33.04 -1.46 -41.37
CA ALA A 259 34.43 -1.12 -41.67
C ALA A 259 35.36 -1.02 -40.44
N THR A 260 34.83 -0.94 -39.20
CA THR A 260 35.57 -0.42 -38.04
C THR A 260 35.71 -1.37 -36.84
N GLN A 261 35.34 -2.65 -36.96
CA GLN A 261 35.33 -3.63 -35.83
C GLN A 261 34.58 -3.14 -34.57
N LEU A 262 33.58 -2.26 -34.75
CA LEU A 262 32.80 -1.66 -33.68
C LEU A 262 31.37 -1.45 -34.18
N VAL A 263 30.41 -1.98 -33.45
CA VAL A 263 28.98 -1.68 -33.62
C VAL A 263 28.55 -0.82 -32.43
N LEU A 264 27.74 0.19 -32.71
CA LEU A 264 27.09 1.01 -31.69
C LEU A 264 25.59 0.71 -31.72
N MET A 265 24.98 0.61 -30.55
CA MET A 265 23.54 0.41 -30.41
C MET A 265 22.99 1.50 -29.49
N LEU A 266 22.10 2.34 -30.01
CA LEU A 266 21.32 3.28 -29.22
C LEU A 266 20.14 2.51 -28.61
N ARG A 267 20.13 2.34 -27.28
CA ARG A 267 18.97 1.83 -26.54
C ARG A 267 17.89 2.89 -26.43
N ASP A 268 16.73 2.47 -25.98
CA ASP A 268 15.49 3.22 -25.81
C ASP A 268 15.56 4.34 -24.76
N ASP A 269 16.29 4.13 -23.68
CA ASP A 269 16.40 5.05 -22.52
C ASP A 269 17.34 6.25 -22.75
N GLY A 270 18.29 6.12 -23.66
CA GLY A 270 19.42 7.05 -23.82
C GLY A 270 20.67 6.31 -24.29
N GLN A 271 21.00 5.20 -23.63
CA GLN A 271 22.34 4.62 -23.61
C GLN A 271 22.87 4.22 -24.98
N ILE A 272 24.15 4.55 -25.23
CA ILE A 272 24.91 4.03 -26.36
C ILE A 272 25.73 2.81 -25.89
N LEU A 273 25.33 1.62 -26.31
CA LEU A 273 26.07 0.39 -26.06
C LEU A 273 27.09 0.15 -27.17
N TYR A 274 28.31 -0.19 -26.77
CA TYR A 274 29.46 -0.41 -27.67
C TYR A 274 29.79 -1.88 -27.74
N PHE A 275 29.78 -2.46 -28.93
CA PHE A 275 30.03 -3.89 -29.17
C PHE A 275 31.22 -4.10 -30.10
N ARG A 276 32.12 -5.01 -29.74
CA ARG A 276 33.29 -5.41 -30.54
C ARG A 276 33.21 -6.91 -30.88
N PRO A 277 33.78 -7.39 -32.00
CA PRO A 277 33.73 -8.81 -32.35
C PRO A 277 34.33 -9.69 -31.25
N ARG A 278 33.66 -10.79 -30.89
CA ARG A 278 34.23 -11.79 -29.99
C ARG A 278 35.44 -12.44 -30.66
N PRO A 279 36.64 -12.44 -30.04
CA PRO A 279 37.78 -13.16 -30.58
C PRO A 279 37.43 -14.62 -30.88
N ASN A 280 37.82 -15.09 -32.06
CA ASN A 280 37.51 -16.43 -32.58
C ASN A 280 36.01 -16.72 -32.84
N SER A 281 35.14 -15.70 -32.95
CA SER A 281 33.77 -15.84 -33.46
C SER A 281 33.56 -15.07 -34.76
N THR A 282 32.73 -15.61 -35.64
CA THR A 282 32.29 -14.95 -36.89
C THR A 282 30.95 -14.22 -36.74
N THR A 283 30.20 -14.48 -35.65
CA THR A 283 28.83 -13.97 -35.44
C THR A 283 28.66 -13.20 -34.13
N GLN A 284 29.36 -13.57 -33.06
CA GLN A 284 29.12 -13.01 -31.72
C GLN A 284 29.92 -11.73 -31.45
N TRP A 285 29.32 -10.80 -30.72
CA TRP A 285 29.94 -9.55 -30.30
C TRP A 285 29.84 -9.39 -28.78
N ILE A 286 30.84 -8.74 -28.18
CA ILE A 286 30.93 -8.51 -26.73
C ILE A 286 30.89 -7.01 -26.47
N GLY A 287 30.13 -6.61 -25.45
CA GLY A 287 30.18 -5.26 -24.90
C GLY A 287 31.42 -5.02 -24.04
N ASP A 288 31.56 -3.83 -23.46
CA ASP A 288 32.43 -3.64 -22.30
C ASP A 288 31.86 -4.37 -21.07
N ALA A 289 32.65 -4.52 -20.01
CA ALA A 289 32.39 -5.49 -18.94
C ALA A 289 31.10 -5.29 -18.12
N ASP A 290 30.47 -4.11 -18.20
CA ASP A 290 29.20 -3.77 -17.54
C ASP A 290 27.97 -3.93 -18.45
N ILE A 291 28.15 -4.22 -19.74
CA ILE A 291 27.04 -4.48 -20.67
C ILE A 291 26.43 -5.85 -20.34
N VAL A 292 25.10 -5.86 -20.21
CA VAL A 292 24.30 -6.96 -19.67
C VAL A 292 23.63 -7.77 -20.79
N GLY A 293 23.35 -7.14 -21.93
CA GLY A 293 22.82 -7.76 -23.14
C GLY A 293 23.89 -8.34 -24.06
N GLN A 294 23.46 -9.06 -25.09
CA GLN A 294 24.30 -9.83 -26.02
C GLN A 294 23.91 -9.53 -27.46
N LEU A 295 24.89 -9.28 -28.34
CA LEU A 295 24.67 -8.97 -29.75
C LEU A 295 25.28 -10.04 -30.65
N GLU A 296 24.49 -10.54 -31.61
CA GLU A 296 24.92 -11.50 -32.61
C GLU A 296 24.54 -11.04 -34.03
N LYS A 297 25.39 -11.34 -35.01
CA LYS A 297 25.17 -11.09 -36.42
C LYS A 297 24.62 -12.34 -37.11
N THR A 298 23.53 -12.19 -37.86
CA THR A 298 22.88 -13.27 -38.60
C THR A 298 23.13 -13.15 -40.10
N ALA A 299 22.58 -14.09 -40.90
CA ALA A 299 22.64 -14.02 -42.36
C ALA A 299 21.75 -12.90 -42.95
N THR A 300 20.72 -12.45 -42.22
CA THR A 300 19.71 -11.48 -42.67
C THR A 300 19.78 -10.13 -41.95
N GLY A 301 20.68 -9.99 -40.96
CA GLY A 301 20.82 -8.79 -40.15
C GLY A 301 21.47 -9.10 -38.81
N TRP A 302 20.78 -8.79 -37.71
CA TRP A 302 21.30 -8.95 -36.35
C TRP A 302 20.22 -9.40 -35.37
N THR A 303 20.66 -9.95 -34.25
CA THR A 303 19.83 -10.29 -33.09
C THR A 303 20.48 -9.74 -31.83
N TYR A 304 19.71 -9.03 -31.01
CA TYR A 304 20.13 -8.53 -29.71
C TYR A 304 19.26 -9.16 -28.62
N ARG A 305 19.89 -9.56 -27.52
CA ARG A 305 19.21 -10.05 -26.32
C ARG A 305 19.48 -9.08 -25.19
N ASP A 306 18.43 -8.46 -24.66
CA ASP A 306 18.55 -7.33 -23.75
C ASP A 306 18.71 -7.74 -22.28
N SER A 307 18.81 -6.77 -21.36
CA SER A 307 18.90 -7.03 -19.92
C SER A 307 17.67 -7.70 -19.31
N ASP A 308 16.49 -7.53 -19.91
CA ASP A 308 15.27 -8.27 -19.58
C ASP A 308 15.18 -9.63 -20.33
N ASP A 309 16.26 -10.10 -20.95
CA ASP A 309 16.32 -11.26 -21.85
C ASP A 309 15.44 -11.19 -23.12
N ALA A 310 14.72 -10.09 -23.38
CA ALA A 310 13.92 -9.95 -24.60
C ALA A 310 14.82 -10.05 -25.84
N ILE A 311 14.28 -10.67 -26.90
CA ILE A 311 14.99 -10.90 -28.16
C ILE A 311 14.47 -9.91 -29.20
N GLU A 312 15.35 -9.03 -29.64
CA GLU A 312 15.12 -8.08 -30.71
C GLU A 312 15.80 -8.55 -31.99
N THR A 313 15.08 -8.46 -33.12
CA THR A 313 15.63 -8.74 -34.45
C THR A 313 15.83 -7.45 -35.23
N TYR A 314 16.85 -7.41 -36.08
CA TYR A 314 17.24 -6.25 -36.89
C TYR A 314 17.55 -6.66 -38.32
N ASP A 315 17.31 -5.77 -39.29
CA ASP A 315 17.73 -5.96 -40.67
C ASP A 315 19.25 -5.71 -40.88
N THR A 316 19.72 -5.88 -42.11
CA THR A 316 21.13 -5.61 -42.48
C THR A 316 21.54 -4.14 -42.33
N SER A 317 20.58 -3.21 -42.30
CA SER A 317 20.79 -1.77 -42.08
C SER A 317 20.76 -1.37 -40.60
N GLY A 318 20.35 -2.27 -39.69
CA GLY A 318 20.29 -2.02 -38.25
C GLY A 318 18.97 -1.41 -37.76
N ARG A 319 17.88 -1.53 -38.53
CA ARG A 319 16.52 -1.16 -38.09
C ARG A 319 15.87 -2.34 -37.36
N ARG A 320 15.28 -2.10 -36.19
CA ARG A 320 14.55 -3.14 -35.42
C ARG A 320 13.33 -3.61 -36.21
N LEU A 321 13.15 -4.93 -36.34
CA LEU A 321 12.04 -5.58 -37.04
C LEU A 321 11.04 -6.20 -36.05
N THR A 322 11.55 -6.83 -34.98
CA THR A 322 10.73 -7.35 -33.87
C THR A 322 11.36 -7.07 -32.52
N ARG A 323 10.54 -7.09 -31.47
CA ARG A 323 10.94 -7.30 -30.07
C ARG A 323 9.99 -8.36 -29.50
N THR A 324 10.49 -9.56 -29.22
CA THR A 324 9.78 -10.58 -28.45
C THR A 324 10.27 -10.52 -27.01
N ASP A 325 9.37 -10.44 -26.03
CA ASP A 325 9.78 -10.54 -24.62
C ASP A 325 10.22 -11.98 -24.27
N ARG A 326 10.66 -12.18 -23.02
CA ARG A 326 11.14 -13.49 -22.59
C ARG A 326 10.03 -14.54 -22.44
N ASP A 327 8.76 -14.14 -22.31
CA ASP A 327 7.65 -15.00 -21.88
C ASP A 327 6.69 -15.35 -23.04
N GLY A 328 6.61 -14.55 -24.10
CA GLY A 328 6.04 -14.93 -25.40
C GLY A 328 5.42 -13.82 -26.25
N LEU A 329 5.12 -12.63 -25.71
CA LEU A 329 4.51 -11.54 -26.49
C LEU A 329 5.54 -10.85 -27.36
N SER A 330 5.11 -10.33 -28.52
CA SER A 330 6.01 -9.64 -29.45
C SER A 330 5.40 -8.41 -30.10
N LEU A 331 6.23 -7.40 -30.33
CA LEU A 331 5.95 -6.26 -31.19
C LEU A 331 6.66 -6.41 -32.53
N SER A 332 5.97 -6.06 -33.60
CA SER A 332 6.52 -5.91 -34.95
C SER A 332 6.70 -4.43 -35.28
N PHE A 333 7.76 -4.11 -36.01
CA PHE A 333 8.18 -2.75 -36.35
C PHE A 333 8.28 -2.60 -37.87
N SER A 334 7.43 -1.77 -38.46
CA SER A 334 7.45 -1.48 -39.91
C SER A 334 8.09 -0.12 -40.17
N HIS A 335 8.90 -0.03 -41.22
CA HIS A 335 9.62 1.19 -41.60
C HIS A 335 9.22 1.63 -43.00
N ASP A 336 9.15 2.93 -43.24
CA ASP A 336 8.91 3.49 -44.56
C ASP A 336 10.08 3.15 -45.51
N PRO A 337 9.83 2.61 -46.73
CA PRO A 337 10.90 2.21 -47.65
C PRO A 337 11.76 3.35 -48.22
N ALA A 338 11.29 4.60 -48.22
CA ALA A 338 11.98 5.72 -48.86
C ALA A 338 12.85 6.53 -47.88
N SER A 339 12.33 6.81 -46.69
CA SER A 339 13.00 7.55 -45.61
C SER A 339 13.72 6.64 -44.62
N GLY A 340 13.26 5.40 -44.46
CA GLY A 340 13.74 4.46 -43.45
C GLY A 340 13.19 4.70 -42.03
N ALA A 341 12.29 5.67 -41.84
CA ALA A 341 11.69 6.00 -40.54
C ALA A 341 10.67 4.94 -40.09
N LEU A 342 10.48 4.79 -38.78
CA LEU A 342 9.51 3.87 -38.18
C LEU A 342 8.08 4.34 -38.47
N SER A 343 7.35 3.66 -39.36
CA SER A 343 5.98 4.05 -39.74
C SER A 343 4.90 3.42 -38.87
N ARG A 344 5.19 2.27 -38.24
CA ARG A 344 4.19 1.51 -37.47
C ARG A 344 4.83 0.58 -36.43
N VAL A 345 4.19 0.45 -35.28
CA VAL A 345 4.40 -0.64 -34.32
C VAL A 345 3.09 -1.40 -34.14
N GLU A 346 3.11 -2.72 -34.26
CA GLU A 346 1.93 -3.61 -34.20
C GLU A 346 2.16 -4.80 -33.27
N ASP A 347 1.13 -5.18 -32.50
CA ASP A 347 1.10 -6.35 -31.63
C ASP A 347 0.49 -7.59 -32.32
N PRO A 348 0.51 -8.80 -31.71
CA PRO A 348 0.07 -10.03 -32.37
C PRO A 348 -1.45 -10.10 -32.64
N PHE A 349 -2.21 -9.10 -32.19
CA PHE A 349 -3.66 -9.05 -32.26
C PHE A 349 -4.15 -8.02 -33.31
N GLY A 350 -3.22 -7.33 -33.97
CA GLY A 350 -3.46 -6.34 -35.03
C GLY A 350 -3.59 -4.90 -34.55
N ARG A 351 -3.47 -4.68 -33.23
CA ARG A 351 -3.53 -3.35 -32.61
C ARG A 351 -2.23 -2.61 -32.91
N ARG A 352 -2.29 -1.30 -33.14
CA ARG A 352 -1.15 -0.56 -33.70
C ARG A 352 -1.02 0.88 -33.24
N LEU A 353 0.22 1.34 -33.18
CA LEU A 353 0.60 2.75 -33.20
C LEU A 353 1.11 3.08 -34.60
N THR A 354 0.70 4.24 -35.15
CA THR A 354 1.08 4.71 -36.48
C THR A 354 1.75 6.08 -36.38
N PHE A 355 2.83 6.29 -37.13
CA PHE A 355 3.76 7.40 -36.94
C PHE A 355 3.88 8.20 -38.24
N THR A 356 3.64 9.52 -38.17
CA THR A 356 3.75 10.43 -39.31
C THR A 356 4.83 11.47 -39.03
N TYR A 357 5.72 11.70 -40.00
CA TYR A 357 6.84 12.64 -39.89
C TYR A 357 6.62 13.86 -40.80
N ASP A 358 7.19 14.99 -40.42
CA ASP A 358 7.19 16.23 -41.20
C ASP A 358 8.28 16.26 -42.29
N GLY A 359 8.38 17.38 -43.01
CA GLY A 359 9.40 17.58 -44.05
C GLY A 359 10.84 17.74 -43.55
N GLN A 360 11.08 17.75 -42.23
CA GLN A 360 12.41 17.72 -41.61
C GLN A 360 12.78 16.32 -41.08
N GLY A 361 11.81 15.39 -41.02
CA GLY A 361 11.97 14.06 -40.42
C GLY A 361 11.65 14.00 -38.93
N LEU A 362 10.92 14.98 -38.40
CA LEU A 362 10.46 15.03 -37.01
C LEU A 362 9.04 14.43 -36.93
N LEU A 363 8.76 13.60 -35.93
CA LEU A 363 7.44 13.00 -35.70
C LEU A 363 6.44 14.13 -35.45
N SER A 364 5.45 14.29 -36.31
CA SER A 364 4.42 15.34 -36.21
C SER A 364 3.08 14.81 -35.69
N GLU A 365 2.82 13.51 -35.87
CA GLU A 365 1.61 12.86 -35.38
C GLU A 365 1.85 11.38 -35.03
N LEU A 366 1.40 11.01 -33.83
CA LEU A 366 1.18 9.63 -33.40
C LEU A 366 -0.33 9.36 -33.45
N THR A 367 -0.74 8.31 -34.17
CA THR A 367 -2.12 7.81 -34.15
C THR A 367 -2.20 6.53 -33.33
N ASP A 368 -3.16 6.48 -32.40
CA ASP A 368 -3.40 5.35 -31.48
C ASP A 368 -4.34 4.27 -32.09
N PRO A 369 -4.61 3.14 -31.38
CA PRO A 369 -5.47 2.08 -31.91
C PRO A 369 -6.94 2.47 -32.14
N ALA A 370 -7.47 3.48 -31.42
CA ALA A 370 -8.82 4.01 -31.66
C ALA A 370 -8.86 5.00 -32.83
N GLY A 371 -7.70 5.46 -33.29
CA GLY A 371 -7.57 6.50 -34.31
C GLY A 371 -7.50 7.92 -33.73
N HIS A 372 -7.36 8.08 -32.41
CA HIS A 372 -7.04 9.39 -31.85
C HIS A 372 -5.62 9.79 -32.22
N LYS A 373 -5.37 11.11 -32.20
CA LYS A 373 -4.11 11.71 -32.63
C LYS A 373 -3.48 12.47 -31.47
N ILE A 374 -2.20 12.19 -31.23
CA ILE A 374 -1.32 13.04 -30.42
C ILE A 374 -0.39 13.75 -31.41
N THR A 375 -0.40 15.07 -31.42
CA THR A 375 0.39 15.87 -32.38
C THR A 375 1.54 16.59 -31.71
N TYR A 376 2.66 16.70 -32.42
CA TYR A 376 3.91 17.26 -31.93
C TYR A 376 4.31 18.43 -32.84
N THR A 377 4.77 19.52 -32.25
CA THR A 377 5.15 20.75 -32.98
C THR A 377 6.52 21.24 -32.55
N TYR A 378 7.21 21.89 -33.49
CA TYR A 378 8.62 22.25 -33.37
C TYR A 378 8.86 23.73 -33.72
N ASP A 379 9.88 24.33 -33.12
CA ASP A 379 10.41 25.61 -33.58
C ASP A 379 11.32 25.45 -34.83
N ALA A 380 11.78 26.58 -35.37
CA ALA A 380 12.62 26.59 -36.56
C ALA A 380 14.04 26.00 -36.36
N ALA A 381 14.44 25.68 -35.13
CA ALA A 381 15.68 24.97 -34.81
C ALA A 381 15.46 23.45 -34.63
N GLY A 382 14.20 23.00 -34.59
CA GLY A 382 13.81 21.61 -34.33
C GLY A 382 13.61 21.29 -32.84
N ASN A 383 13.48 22.29 -31.97
CA ASN A 383 13.11 22.06 -30.56
C ASN A 383 11.62 21.77 -30.47
N LEU A 384 11.21 20.72 -29.76
CA LEU A 384 9.80 20.41 -29.54
C LEU A 384 9.15 21.44 -28.62
N ILE A 385 8.19 22.23 -29.10
CA ILE A 385 7.55 23.32 -28.34
C ILE A 385 6.20 22.94 -27.73
N THR A 386 5.38 22.12 -28.40
CA THR A 386 4.06 21.70 -27.87
C THR A 386 3.69 20.29 -28.32
N VAL A 387 3.12 19.52 -27.39
CA VAL A 387 2.38 18.26 -27.61
C VAL A 387 0.89 18.55 -27.41
N THR A 388 0.03 18.11 -28.33
CA THR A 388 -1.43 18.20 -28.20
C THR A 388 -2.02 16.79 -28.01
N TYR A 389 -2.84 16.61 -26.98
CA TYR A 389 -3.50 15.35 -26.65
C TYR A 389 -4.88 15.21 -27.31
N PRO A 390 -5.49 14.01 -27.32
CA PRO A 390 -6.78 13.75 -27.96
C PRO A 390 -7.96 14.61 -27.48
N ASP A 391 -7.91 15.16 -26.26
CA ASP A 391 -8.90 16.08 -25.69
C ASP A 391 -8.63 17.56 -26.03
N HIS A 392 -7.69 17.82 -26.95
CA HIS A 392 -7.16 19.14 -27.35
C HIS A 392 -6.39 19.90 -26.25
N SER A 393 -6.11 19.27 -25.09
CA SER A 393 -5.19 19.84 -24.11
C SER A 393 -3.74 19.82 -24.60
N THR A 394 -2.91 20.77 -24.16
CA THR A 394 -1.56 20.98 -24.70
C THR A 394 -0.50 21.09 -23.62
N ARG A 395 0.53 20.22 -23.66
CA ARG A 395 1.74 20.37 -22.85
C ARG A 395 2.82 21.07 -23.65
N SER A 396 3.40 22.15 -23.13
CA SER A 396 4.35 23.00 -23.86
C SER A 396 5.68 23.18 -23.14
N TYR A 397 6.73 23.48 -23.90
CA TYR A 397 8.13 23.41 -23.47
C TYR A 397 8.90 24.65 -23.92
N THR A 398 9.78 25.17 -23.05
CA THR A 398 10.63 26.34 -23.34
C THR A 398 12.10 26.00 -23.17
N TYR A 399 12.98 26.64 -23.95
CA TYR A 399 14.41 26.34 -23.99
C TYR A 399 15.28 27.60 -23.95
N THR A 400 16.51 27.44 -23.46
CA THR A 400 17.60 28.41 -23.59
C THR A 400 18.80 27.79 -24.33
N SER A 401 19.90 28.55 -24.43
CA SER A 401 21.18 28.08 -24.94
C SER A 401 22.33 28.73 -24.18
N VAL A 402 23.34 27.96 -23.75
CA VAL A 402 24.46 28.47 -22.94
C VAL A 402 25.76 28.43 -23.75
N PRO A 403 26.54 29.53 -23.81
CA PRO A 403 27.88 29.51 -24.38
C PRO A 403 28.86 28.75 -23.47
N VAL A 404 29.31 27.57 -23.90
CA VAL A 404 30.35 26.78 -23.21
C VAL A 404 31.62 26.83 -24.05
N ALA A 405 32.73 27.24 -23.43
CA ALA A 405 34.11 27.26 -23.95
C ALA A 405 34.34 27.62 -25.45
N GLY A 406 33.46 28.42 -26.06
CA GLY A 406 33.60 28.93 -27.43
C GLY A 406 32.56 28.44 -28.45
N GLN A 407 31.59 27.58 -28.09
CA GLN A 407 30.37 27.34 -28.87
C GLN A 407 29.13 27.54 -28.00
N VAL A 408 27.95 27.32 -28.58
CA VAL A 408 26.64 27.54 -27.95
C VAL A 408 25.93 26.20 -27.85
N GLU A 409 25.56 25.83 -26.63
CA GLU A 409 24.87 24.57 -26.35
C GLU A 409 23.35 24.79 -26.39
N PRO A 410 22.66 24.29 -27.43
CA PRO A 410 21.28 24.66 -27.73
C PRO A 410 20.27 23.80 -26.99
N ALA A 411 18.99 24.14 -27.05
CA ALA A 411 17.90 23.26 -26.62
C ALA A 411 17.99 22.82 -25.14
N LEU A 412 18.47 23.71 -24.26
CA LEU A 412 18.46 23.49 -22.81
C LEU A 412 17.04 23.77 -22.28
N LEU A 413 16.24 22.73 -21.97
CA LEU A 413 14.86 22.92 -21.47
C LEU A 413 14.83 23.74 -20.17
N THR A 414 14.21 24.91 -20.21
CA THR A 414 14.07 25.83 -19.08
C THR A 414 12.70 25.78 -18.41
N GLY A 415 11.69 25.15 -19.01
CA GLY A 415 10.41 25.00 -18.33
C GLY A 415 9.37 24.22 -19.11
N LEU A 416 8.38 23.73 -18.35
CA LEU A 416 7.25 22.93 -18.80
C LEU A 416 5.96 23.63 -18.37
N THR A 417 5.09 23.93 -19.34
CA THR A 417 3.73 24.42 -19.13
C THR A 417 2.78 23.25 -19.28
N ASP A 418 1.97 22.99 -18.25
CA ASP A 418 1.04 21.87 -18.21
C ASP A 418 -0.15 22.05 -19.16
N GLU A 419 -0.96 21.01 -19.23
CA GLU A 419 -2.21 20.97 -20.00
C GLU A 419 -3.27 21.98 -19.54
N ASN A 420 -3.15 22.59 -18.35
CA ASN A 420 -3.98 23.70 -17.89
C ASN A 420 -3.51 25.06 -18.46
N GLY A 421 -2.38 25.10 -19.16
CA GLY A 421 -1.74 26.33 -19.62
C GLY A 421 -0.92 27.04 -18.53
N ILE A 422 -0.60 26.35 -17.43
CA ILE A 422 0.09 26.90 -16.27
C ILE A 422 1.58 26.48 -16.29
N PRO A 423 2.54 27.40 -16.08
CA PRO A 423 3.95 27.01 -15.92
C PRO A 423 4.12 26.12 -14.68
N TYR A 424 4.27 24.82 -14.91
CA TYR A 424 4.32 23.79 -13.87
C TYR A 424 5.73 23.60 -13.31
N ALA A 425 6.76 23.69 -14.16
CA ALA A 425 8.15 23.46 -13.75
C ALA A 425 9.16 24.36 -14.48
N HIS A 426 10.28 24.66 -13.80
CA HIS A 426 11.33 25.56 -14.26
C HIS A 426 12.74 25.04 -13.92
N TRP A 427 13.70 25.27 -14.83
CA TRP A 427 15.07 24.76 -14.76
C TRP A 427 16.10 25.80 -15.18
N THR A 428 17.20 25.86 -14.43
CA THR A 428 18.32 26.78 -14.71
C THR A 428 19.65 26.03 -14.82
N TYR A 429 20.62 26.65 -15.49
CA TYR A 429 21.86 26.01 -15.95
C TYR A 429 23.08 26.87 -15.57
N ASP A 430 24.20 26.22 -15.21
CA ASP A 430 25.48 26.88 -14.94
C ASP A 430 26.21 27.29 -16.25
N SER A 431 27.35 27.97 -16.14
CA SER A 431 28.16 28.40 -17.29
C SER A 431 28.90 27.25 -18.00
N SER A 432 28.74 26.01 -17.53
CA SER A 432 29.13 24.76 -18.20
C SER A 432 27.89 23.96 -18.65
N ALA A 433 26.71 24.60 -18.69
CA ALA A 433 25.41 24.02 -18.97
C ALA A 433 24.99 22.81 -18.10
N LEU A 434 25.54 22.65 -16.90
CA LEU A 434 25.04 21.69 -15.91
C LEU A 434 23.86 22.27 -15.12
N VAL A 435 22.98 21.45 -14.54
CA VAL A 435 21.77 21.94 -13.86
C VAL A 435 22.11 22.73 -12.60
N ALA A 436 21.78 24.03 -12.58
CA ALA A 436 21.94 24.87 -11.39
C ALA A 436 20.71 24.82 -10.47
N SER A 437 19.49 24.69 -11.01
CA SER A 437 18.28 24.49 -10.23
C SER A 437 17.18 23.70 -10.96
N SER A 438 16.29 23.12 -10.16
CA SER A 438 15.03 22.50 -10.59
C SER A 438 13.95 22.85 -9.59
N GLU A 439 12.80 23.32 -10.07
CA GLU A 439 11.66 23.66 -9.23
C GLU A 439 10.33 23.47 -9.97
N HIS A 440 9.26 23.28 -9.21
CA HIS A 440 7.88 23.44 -9.63
C HIS A 440 7.39 24.89 -9.41
N ALA A 441 6.21 25.16 -9.94
CA ALA A 441 5.55 26.47 -9.91
C ALA A 441 5.58 27.13 -8.51
N GLY A 442 6.01 28.39 -8.46
CA GLY A 442 6.08 29.17 -7.22
C GLY A 442 7.25 28.83 -6.29
N GLY A 443 8.26 28.09 -6.77
CA GLY A 443 9.42 27.67 -5.94
C GLY A 443 9.12 26.45 -5.06
N VAL A 444 8.06 25.72 -5.38
CA VAL A 444 7.79 24.38 -4.84
C VAL A 444 8.84 23.40 -5.39
N ASP A 445 9.23 22.40 -4.62
CA ASP A 445 10.31 21.46 -4.96
C ASP A 445 11.60 22.16 -5.44
N SER A 446 11.89 23.37 -4.93
CA SER A 446 13.03 24.17 -5.39
C SER A 446 14.36 23.64 -4.84
N HIS A 447 15.05 22.91 -5.69
CA HIS A 447 16.36 22.32 -5.46
C HIS A 447 17.45 23.10 -6.22
N ARG A 448 18.65 23.19 -5.63
CA ARG A 448 19.82 23.86 -6.22
C ARG A 448 21.05 22.96 -6.18
N LEU A 449 21.86 22.95 -7.22
CA LEU A 449 23.11 22.20 -7.28
C LEU A 449 24.31 23.06 -7.68
N SER A 450 25.49 22.66 -7.21
CA SER A 450 26.77 23.14 -7.72
C SER A 450 27.79 22.00 -7.77
N TYR A 451 28.65 22.01 -8.80
CA TYR A 451 29.50 20.86 -9.14
C TYR A 451 30.97 21.13 -8.88
N GLN A 452 31.62 20.20 -8.17
CA GLN A 452 33.07 20.15 -8.02
C GLN A 452 33.65 19.41 -9.23
N LYS A 453 34.70 19.98 -9.84
CA LYS A 453 35.30 19.47 -11.08
C LYS A 453 36.81 19.33 -10.92
N ASP A 454 37.41 18.35 -11.59
CA ASP A 454 38.87 18.17 -11.65
C ASP A 454 39.53 19.13 -12.67
N GLY A 455 40.85 19.02 -12.82
CA GLY A 455 41.63 19.83 -13.78
C GLY A 455 41.31 19.55 -15.26
N ASN A 456 40.54 18.51 -15.58
CA ASN A 456 40.01 18.20 -16.91
C ASN A 456 38.52 18.62 -17.06
N GLY A 457 37.96 19.27 -16.03
CA GLY A 457 36.56 19.71 -15.99
C GLY A 457 35.55 18.59 -15.74
N LYS A 458 35.99 17.38 -15.36
CA LYS A 458 35.12 16.24 -15.04
C LYS A 458 34.56 16.37 -13.63
N ILE A 459 33.27 16.06 -13.45
CA ILE A 459 32.59 16.14 -12.14
C ILE A 459 33.20 15.09 -11.18
N THR A 460 33.63 15.54 -10.00
CA THR A 460 34.16 14.71 -8.90
C THR A 460 33.30 14.76 -7.64
N GLY A 461 32.41 15.75 -7.54
CA GLY A 461 31.44 15.87 -6.46
C GLY A 461 30.34 16.88 -6.78
N ALA A 462 29.27 16.88 -6.00
CA ALA A 462 28.16 17.82 -6.14
C ALA A 462 27.68 18.27 -4.74
N THR A 463 27.36 19.56 -4.60
CA THR A 463 26.64 20.09 -3.43
C THR A 463 25.19 20.31 -3.83
N HIS A 464 24.29 19.59 -3.17
CA HIS A 464 22.84 19.63 -3.37
C HIS A 464 22.19 20.38 -2.21
N THR A 465 21.34 21.36 -2.52
CA THR A 465 20.46 22.04 -1.55
C THR A 465 19.02 21.66 -1.87
N ASN A 466 18.26 21.20 -0.86
CA ASN A 466 16.86 20.84 -1.02
C ASN A 466 15.90 22.04 -0.74
N PRO A 467 14.57 21.89 -0.91
CA PRO A 467 13.63 23.00 -0.76
C PRO A 467 13.48 23.51 0.68
N LEU A 468 13.90 22.73 1.68
CA LEU A 468 14.03 23.15 3.08
C LEU A 468 15.42 23.72 3.42
N ASN A 469 16.26 23.93 2.41
CA ASN A 469 17.62 24.47 2.47
C ASN A 469 18.64 23.60 3.23
N ALA A 470 18.37 22.31 3.46
CA ALA A 470 19.38 21.37 3.92
C ALA A 470 20.36 21.01 2.79
N VAL A 471 21.61 20.73 3.15
CA VAL A 471 22.73 20.62 2.19
C VAL A 471 23.41 19.25 2.28
N SER A 472 23.32 18.47 1.21
CA SER A 472 24.04 17.19 1.05
C SER A 472 25.22 17.36 0.09
N GLN A 473 26.38 16.80 0.43
CA GLN A 473 27.55 16.73 -0.44
C GLN A 473 27.76 15.30 -0.93
N TYR A 474 27.90 15.16 -2.25
CA TYR A 474 28.15 13.91 -2.96
C TYR A 474 29.60 13.88 -3.43
N SER A 475 30.27 12.74 -3.29
CA SER A 475 31.53 12.46 -3.99
C SER A 475 31.34 11.32 -4.99
N PHE A 476 32.01 11.39 -6.13
CA PHE A 476 31.90 10.40 -7.21
C PHE A 476 33.22 9.68 -7.48
N GLN A 477 33.12 8.46 -7.99
CA GLN A 477 34.22 7.66 -8.51
C GLN A 477 33.87 7.19 -9.92
N GLU A 478 34.79 7.35 -10.86
CA GLU A 478 34.62 6.84 -12.22
C GLU A 478 35.04 5.37 -12.30
N ILE A 479 34.17 4.54 -12.85
CA ILE A 479 34.45 3.14 -13.20
C ILE A 479 33.82 2.88 -14.57
N LEU A 480 34.60 2.33 -15.51
CA LEU A 480 34.17 2.08 -16.90
C LEU A 480 33.52 3.28 -17.61
N SER A 481 33.87 4.50 -17.19
CA SER A 481 33.32 5.81 -17.64
C SER A 481 32.02 6.26 -16.97
N ALA A 482 31.45 5.46 -16.07
CA ALA A 482 30.31 5.85 -15.24
C ALA A 482 30.78 6.55 -13.96
N ASN A 483 30.23 7.73 -13.65
CA ASN A 483 30.45 8.44 -12.38
C ASN A 483 29.50 7.88 -11.29
N LEU A 484 29.96 6.90 -10.53
CA LEU A 484 29.21 6.25 -9.46
C LEU A 484 29.36 7.00 -8.14
N THR A 485 28.32 7.03 -7.30
CA THR A 485 28.36 7.72 -6.00
C THR A 485 29.25 6.98 -5.02
N ARG A 486 30.31 7.62 -4.54
CA ARG A 486 31.26 7.05 -3.57
C ARG A 486 30.89 7.38 -2.13
N SER A 487 30.31 8.55 -1.88
CA SER A 487 29.79 8.93 -0.56
C SER A 487 28.77 10.05 -0.61
N ILE A 488 27.91 10.13 0.41
CA ILE A 488 26.95 11.21 0.65
C ILE A 488 27.12 11.72 2.09
N SER A 489 27.12 13.04 2.33
CA SER A 489 27.08 13.60 3.68
C SER A 489 25.66 13.74 4.21
N HIS A 490 25.41 13.40 5.48
CA HIS A 490 24.11 13.60 6.12
C HIS A 490 23.78 15.09 6.25
N ALA A 491 22.67 15.55 5.67
CA ALA A 491 22.38 16.97 5.46
C ALA A 491 22.23 17.82 6.74
N LEU A 492 22.03 17.17 7.90
CA LEU A 492 21.85 17.81 9.21
C LEU A 492 22.92 17.43 10.25
N LEU A 493 23.89 16.56 9.92
CA LEU A 493 24.89 16.05 10.89
C LEU A 493 26.31 16.11 10.31
N PRO A 494 27.11 17.14 10.65
CA PRO A 494 28.46 17.30 10.13
C PRO A 494 29.36 16.09 10.41
N GLY A 495 30.07 15.63 9.38
CA GLY A 495 31.01 14.50 9.46
C GLY A 495 30.39 13.11 9.28
N VAL A 496 29.06 12.98 9.42
CA VAL A 496 28.35 11.71 9.18
C VAL A 496 28.18 11.49 7.68
N THR A 497 28.55 10.30 7.19
CA THR A 497 28.61 10.00 5.74
C THR A 497 28.22 8.57 5.43
N GLU A 498 27.26 8.41 4.51
CA GLU A 498 27.00 7.16 3.80
C GLU A 498 28.08 6.95 2.72
N ARG A 499 28.46 5.70 2.45
CA ARG A 499 29.62 5.33 1.63
C ARG A 499 29.34 4.08 0.79
N PHE A 500 29.92 4.04 -0.40
CA PHE A 500 29.79 2.93 -1.34
C PHE A 500 31.17 2.53 -1.88
N THR A 501 31.36 1.24 -2.17
CA THR A 501 32.50 0.75 -2.96
C THR A 501 32.01 -0.15 -4.08
N TYR A 502 32.80 -0.29 -5.15
CA TYR A 502 32.41 -1.00 -6.37
C TYR A 502 33.57 -1.84 -6.91
N ASP A 503 33.25 -2.89 -7.66
CA ASP A 503 34.23 -3.70 -8.39
C ASP A 503 34.67 -3.08 -9.73
N ALA A 504 35.57 -3.75 -10.46
CA ALA A 504 36.08 -3.28 -11.75
C ALA A 504 35.05 -3.33 -12.90
N ASN A 505 33.91 -4.01 -12.71
CA ASN A 505 32.77 -4.03 -13.63
C ASN A 505 31.71 -2.97 -13.27
N GLY A 506 31.87 -2.25 -12.15
CA GLY A 506 30.91 -1.29 -11.63
C GLY A 506 29.79 -1.90 -10.77
N ASN A 507 29.87 -3.18 -10.39
CA ASN A 507 28.93 -3.76 -9.44
C ASN A 507 29.22 -3.23 -8.02
N LEU A 508 28.18 -2.97 -7.22
CA LEU A 508 28.31 -2.53 -5.82
C LEU A 508 29.01 -3.62 -4.99
N GLY A 509 30.14 -3.31 -4.36
CA GLY A 509 30.88 -4.27 -3.50
C GLY A 509 30.49 -4.15 -2.02
N THR A 510 30.35 -2.92 -1.51
CA THR A 510 29.91 -2.64 -0.15
C THR A 510 29.07 -1.37 -0.09
N HIS A 511 28.11 -1.34 0.83
CA HIS A 511 27.36 -0.15 1.24
C HIS A 511 27.59 0.08 2.74
N THR A 512 27.72 1.33 3.16
CA THR A 512 27.81 1.71 4.57
C THR A 512 26.95 2.92 4.82
N ASP A 513 25.93 2.80 5.66
CA ASP A 513 24.95 3.87 5.89
C ASP A 513 25.41 4.92 6.91
N PHE A 514 24.53 5.88 7.23
CA PHE A 514 24.84 7.00 8.13
C PHE A 514 24.99 6.59 9.60
N ASN A 515 24.58 5.37 9.98
CA ASN A 515 24.84 4.76 11.29
C ASN A 515 26.07 3.82 11.28
N ASP A 516 26.89 3.85 10.22
CA ASP A 516 28.05 2.97 9.98
C ASP A 516 27.72 1.46 9.92
N ARG A 517 26.48 1.06 9.62
CA ARG A 517 26.15 -0.35 9.30
C ARG A 517 26.68 -0.71 7.91
N LEU A 518 27.31 -1.87 7.79
CA LEU A 518 27.93 -2.38 6.56
C LEU A 518 27.10 -3.50 5.90
N ASP A 519 26.65 -3.30 4.66
CA ASP A 519 26.13 -4.36 3.77
C ASP A 519 27.20 -4.71 2.70
N THR A 520 27.31 -5.99 2.32
CA THR A 520 28.36 -6.51 1.41
C THR A 520 27.80 -7.46 0.35
N TYR A 521 28.38 -7.44 -0.86
CA TYR A 521 27.79 -8.07 -2.05
C TYR A 521 28.85 -8.84 -2.86
N THR A 522 28.46 -9.90 -3.57
CA THR A 522 29.33 -10.62 -4.52
C THR A 522 28.57 -11.05 -5.78
N TYR A 523 29.25 -11.11 -6.93
CA TYR A 523 28.64 -11.29 -8.25
C TYR A 523 29.28 -12.41 -9.06
N ASP A 524 28.49 -13.05 -9.93
CA ASP A 524 28.98 -13.74 -11.11
C ASP A 524 29.43 -12.70 -12.16
N LEU A 525 30.74 -12.45 -12.21
CA LEU A 525 31.36 -11.50 -13.13
C LEU A 525 31.27 -11.92 -14.61
N SER A 526 30.83 -13.14 -14.92
CA SER A 526 30.61 -13.56 -16.32
C SER A 526 29.29 -13.03 -16.90
N ARG A 527 28.35 -12.62 -16.04
CA ARG A 527 27.02 -12.09 -16.42
C ARG A 527 26.60 -10.82 -15.68
N ASN A 528 27.38 -10.37 -14.69
CA ASN A 528 27.00 -9.35 -13.70
C ASN A 528 25.65 -9.67 -13.05
N LEU A 529 25.64 -10.73 -12.23
CA LEU A 529 24.47 -11.19 -11.49
C LEU A 529 24.86 -11.38 -10.02
N GLU A 530 24.11 -10.76 -9.10
CA GLU A 530 24.39 -10.87 -7.65
C GLU A 530 24.19 -12.32 -7.21
N THR A 531 25.25 -12.96 -6.72
CA THR A 531 25.22 -14.35 -6.27
C THR A 531 25.07 -14.46 -4.75
N ARG A 532 25.46 -13.43 -4.00
CA ARG A 532 25.30 -13.36 -2.54
C ARG A 532 25.32 -11.92 -2.02
N ARG A 533 24.50 -11.65 -1.01
CA ARG A 533 24.61 -10.50 -0.10
C ARG A 533 24.80 -10.96 1.34
N VAL A 534 25.50 -10.16 2.15
CA VAL A 534 25.41 -10.16 3.62
C VAL A 534 24.99 -8.78 4.09
N GLU A 535 23.91 -8.74 4.84
CA GLU A 535 23.35 -7.53 5.47
C GLU A 535 23.82 -7.43 6.92
N ALA A 536 24.06 -6.21 7.41
CA ALA A 536 24.65 -5.96 8.74
C ALA A 536 25.95 -6.74 9.00
N SER A 537 26.78 -6.89 7.96
CA SER A 537 27.99 -7.70 7.89
C SER A 537 28.96 -7.40 9.05
N GLY A 538 29.22 -8.43 9.88
CA GLY A 538 30.07 -8.33 11.07
C GLY A 538 29.33 -8.05 12.38
N GLN A 539 28.02 -7.81 12.35
CA GLN A 539 27.16 -7.64 13.54
C GLN A 539 26.51 -8.98 13.97
N ALA A 540 25.92 -9.01 15.17
CA ALA A 540 25.28 -10.23 15.70
C ALA A 540 23.98 -10.59 14.96
N GLU A 541 23.30 -9.59 14.40
CA GLU A 541 22.07 -9.73 13.61
C GLU A 541 22.33 -9.89 12.10
N ALA A 542 23.59 -10.12 11.68
CA ALA A 542 23.94 -10.27 10.28
C ALA A 542 23.16 -11.41 9.60
N ARG A 543 22.73 -11.20 8.34
CA ARG A 543 22.08 -12.24 7.54
C ARG A 543 22.63 -12.32 6.13
N THR A 544 22.68 -13.53 5.58
CA THR A 544 23.12 -13.85 4.23
C THR A 544 21.92 -14.20 3.35
N VAL A 545 21.96 -13.79 2.09
CA VAL A 545 21.15 -14.39 1.02
C VAL A 545 22.05 -14.82 -0.13
N SER A 546 21.77 -15.98 -0.69
CA SER A 546 22.48 -16.56 -1.84
C SER A 546 21.50 -16.79 -2.99
N THR A 547 21.89 -16.42 -4.21
CA THR A 547 21.07 -16.57 -5.42
C THR A 547 21.75 -17.42 -6.48
N ARG A 548 21.05 -18.43 -6.96
CA ARG A 548 21.45 -19.31 -8.04
C ARG A 548 20.62 -18.99 -9.28
N TRP A 549 21.26 -18.38 -10.26
CA TRP A 549 20.64 -17.93 -11.50
C TRP A 549 20.46 -19.07 -12.51
N HIS A 550 19.41 -18.98 -13.33
CA HIS A 550 19.19 -19.87 -14.46
C HIS A 550 20.31 -19.68 -15.52
N PRO A 551 20.83 -20.75 -16.16
CA PRO A 551 21.97 -20.64 -17.07
C PRO A 551 21.72 -19.70 -18.27
N THR A 552 20.52 -19.73 -18.87
CA THR A 552 20.15 -18.89 -20.01
C THR A 552 19.53 -17.55 -19.60
N TRP A 553 18.35 -17.56 -18.96
CA TRP A 553 17.64 -16.37 -18.47
C TRP A 553 18.26 -15.72 -17.23
N ARG A 554 18.03 -14.42 -17.07
CA ARG A 554 18.20 -13.61 -15.87
C ARG A 554 16.92 -13.76 -15.02
N ARG A 555 16.69 -14.99 -14.55
CA ARG A 555 15.73 -15.37 -13.49
C ARG A 555 16.47 -16.23 -12.45
N PRO A 556 16.11 -16.16 -11.15
CA PRO A 556 16.59 -17.13 -10.17
C PRO A 556 16.01 -18.52 -10.43
N MET A 557 16.82 -19.57 -10.27
CA MET A 557 16.32 -20.94 -10.08
C MET A 557 16.18 -21.27 -8.60
N GLN A 558 17.08 -20.76 -7.75
CA GLN A 558 17.01 -20.93 -6.30
C GLN A 558 17.49 -19.66 -5.59
N VAL A 559 16.81 -19.30 -4.49
CA VAL A 559 17.22 -18.26 -3.55
C VAL A 559 17.17 -18.86 -2.16
N ALA A 560 18.30 -18.84 -1.47
CA ALA A 560 18.42 -19.29 -0.08
C ALA A 560 18.62 -18.05 0.80
N GLU A 561 17.68 -17.84 1.72
CA GLU A 561 17.65 -16.76 2.70
C GLU A 561 17.72 -17.35 4.11
N ALA A 562 17.82 -16.49 5.12
CA ALA A 562 17.48 -16.86 6.49
C ALA A 562 16.17 -17.66 6.54
N GLN A 563 16.25 -18.87 7.11
CA GLN A 563 15.21 -19.88 7.32
C GLN A 563 14.36 -20.28 6.08
N ARG A 564 14.63 -19.82 4.84
CA ARG A 564 13.80 -20.15 3.66
C ARG A 564 14.63 -20.46 2.42
N LEU A 565 14.25 -21.54 1.72
CA LEU A 565 14.68 -21.83 0.36
C LEU A 565 13.48 -21.62 -0.57
N THR A 566 13.64 -20.74 -1.57
CA THR A 566 12.70 -20.61 -2.69
C THR A 566 13.34 -21.23 -3.93
N THR A 567 12.57 -22.00 -4.70
CA THR A 567 12.99 -22.66 -5.94
C THR A 567 11.97 -22.39 -7.05
N TRP A 568 12.45 -22.14 -8.27
CA TRP A 568 11.67 -21.95 -9.48
C TRP A 568 12.12 -22.94 -10.55
N ILE A 569 11.15 -23.52 -11.26
CA ILE A 569 11.37 -24.42 -12.40
C ILE A 569 10.66 -23.80 -13.60
N HIS A 570 11.41 -23.57 -14.67
CA HIS A 570 10.96 -22.88 -15.87
C HIS A 570 10.57 -23.87 -16.97
N HIS A 571 9.91 -23.38 -18.01
CA HIS A 571 9.66 -24.21 -19.18
C HIS A 571 10.99 -24.63 -19.85
N GLY A 572 11.12 -25.92 -20.13
CA GLY A 572 12.35 -26.50 -20.72
C GLY A 572 13.39 -26.94 -19.70
N ASP A 573 13.24 -26.62 -18.40
CA ASP A 573 14.15 -27.10 -17.36
C ASP A 573 14.16 -28.64 -17.27
N ARG A 574 15.32 -29.20 -16.92
CA ARG A 574 15.51 -30.64 -16.73
C ARG A 574 15.46 -31.02 -15.26
N VAL A 575 14.43 -31.78 -14.88
CA VAL A 575 14.20 -32.26 -13.51
C VAL A 575 14.07 -33.78 -13.53
N ALA A 576 14.90 -34.48 -12.75
CA ALA A 576 14.95 -35.95 -12.70
C ALA A 576 14.98 -36.61 -14.10
N SER A 577 15.83 -36.07 -15.01
CA SER A 577 15.97 -36.44 -16.42
C SER A 577 14.82 -36.06 -17.37
N SER A 578 13.62 -35.76 -16.86
CA SER A 578 12.48 -35.24 -17.62
C SER A 578 12.65 -33.76 -17.97
N VAL A 579 11.99 -33.31 -19.04
CA VAL A 579 11.88 -31.88 -19.43
C VAL A 579 10.52 -31.36 -18.99
N VAL A 580 10.47 -30.19 -18.35
CA VAL A 580 9.22 -29.63 -17.79
C VAL A 580 8.47 -28.77 -18.81
N THR A 581 7.19 -29.06 -19.02
CA THR A 581 6.34 -28.44 -20.04
C THR A 581 5.05 -27.88 -19.45
N CYS A 582 4.90 -26.56 -19.44
CA CYS A 582 3.69 -25.86 -19.00
C CYS A 582 3.05 -24.95 -20.08
N THR A 583 3.63 -24.91 -21.27
CA THR A 583 3.07 -24.30 -22.49
C THR A 583 2.93 -25.41 -23.56
N PRO A 584 2.00 -25.29 -24.52
CA PRO A 584 2.06 -26.04 -25.77
C PRO A 584 3.43 -25.89 -26.46
N ASN A 585 3.77 -26.85 -27.32
CA ASN A 585 5.06 -26.90 -28.00
C ASN A 585 5.23 -25.73 -29.01
N THR A 586 6.05 -24.75 -28.65
CA THR A 586 6.38 -23.57 -29.46
C THR A 586 7.73 -23.73 -30.17
N SER A 587 7.91 -23.05 -31.30
CA SER A 587 9.20 -22.99 -32.02
C SER A 587 10.25 -22.08 -31.35
N GLN A 588 9.85 -21.32 -30.32
CA GLN A 588 10.72 -20.49 -29.48
C GLN A 588 10.53 -20.88 -28.00
N PRO A 589 11.62 -20.96 -27.20
CA PRO A 589 11.53 -21.35 -25.79
C PRO A 589 11.06 -20.18 -24.92
N LEU A 590 9.89 -20.34 -24.29
CA LEU A 590 9.32 -19.35 -23.37
C LEU A 590 10.00 -19.44 -22.00
N GLY A 591 10.38 -18.29 -21.42
CA GLY A 591 11.04 -18.15 -20.11
C GLY A 591 10.10 -18.15 -18.91
N VAL A 592 8.89 -18.71 -19.09
CA VAL A 592 7.83 -18.77 -18.08
C VAL A 592 8.13 -19.77 -16.96
N VAL A 593 7.59 -19.51 -15.77
CA VAL A 593 7.76 -20.35 -14.57
C VAL A 593 6.69 -21.44 -14.57
N CYS A 594 7.05 -22.71 -14.75
CA CYS A 594 6.10 -23.81 -14.64
C CYS A 594 5.76 -24.16 -13.18
N GLN A 595 6.71 -23.96 -12.25
CA GLN A 595 6.52 -24.26 -10.83
C GLN A 595 7.33 -23.29 -9.95
N LYS A 596 6.70 -22.77 -8.88
CA LYS A 596 7.35 -22.08 -7.76
C LYS A 596 7.23 -22.96 -6.52
N SER A 597 8.27 -23.05 -5.69
CA SER A 597 8.21 -23.78 -4.41
C SER A 597 8.96 -23.02 -3.32
N GLU A 598 8.33 -22.80 -2.17
CA GLU A 598 8.93 -22.21 -0.97
C GLU A 598 8.95 -23.24 0.15
N GLN A 599 10.10 -23.44 0.80
CA GLN A 599 10.23 -24.38 1.91
C GLN A 599 11.05 -23.76 3.05
N ALA A 600 10.69 -24.11 4.29
CA ALA A 600 11.46 -23.70 5.46
C ALA A 600 12.84 -24.39 5.49
N THR A 601 13.77 -23.79 6.20
CA THR A 601 15.10 -24.35 6.51
C THR A 601 15.47 -24.01 7.97
N PRO A 602 16.38 -24.78 8.60
CA PRO A 602 16.96 -24.43 9.89
C PRO A 602 18.07 -23.35 9.82
N ASP A 603 18.32 -22.74 8.66
CA ASP A 603 19.45 -21.82 8.43
C ASP A 603 19.15 -20.42 9.01
N ALA A 604 19.33 -20.24 10.32
CA ALA A 604 18.80 -19.10 11.08
C ALA A 604 19.20 -17.71 10.54
N ASP A 605 20.38 -17.60 9.93
CA ASP A 605 20.94 -16.37 9.34
C ASP A 605 21.14 -16.46 7.80
N GLY A 606 20.82 -17.60 7.18
CA GLY A 606 21.02 -17.84 5.74
C GLY A 606 22.48 -18.11 5.32
N SER A 607 23.39 -18.28 6.28
CA SER A 607 24.83 -18.44 6.02
C SER A 607 25.20 -19.80 5.40
N SER A 608 24.39 -20.84 5.62
CA SER A 608 24.55 -22.16 5.00
C SER A 608 24.12 -22.16 3.53
N GLY A 609 23.18 -21.27 3.15
CA GLY A 609 22.72 -21.09 1.78
C GLY A 609 22.20 -22.40 1.16
N PHE A 610 22.67 -22.74 -0.04
CA PHE A 610 22.23 -23.96 -0.75
C PHE A 610 22.73 -25.28 -0.14
N ALA A 611 23.56 -25.25 0.92
CA ALA A 611 24.02 -26.45 1.60
C ALA A 611 23.06 -26.94 2.71
N VAL A 612 22.04 -26.15 3.09
CA VAL A 612 21.07 -26.55 4.11
C VAL A 612 20.06 -27.55 3.58
N THR A 613 19.72 -28.55 4.39
CA THR A 613 18.57 -29.44 4.15
C THR A 613 17.26 -28.71 4.55
N PRO A 614 16.29 -28.52 3.64
CA PRO A 614 14.99 -27.94 3.98
C PRO A 614 14.18 -28.82 4.94
N ASN A 615 13.20 -28.22 5.62
CA ASN A 615 12.29 -28.89 6.54
C ASN A 615 10.82 -28.43 6.37
N GLY A 616 9.89 -29.18 6.95
CA GLY A 616 8.45 -28.94 6.78
C GLY A 616 7.93 -29.30 5.37
N LEU A 617 6.65 -29.04 5.14
CA LEU A 617 6.03 -29.17 3.81
C LEU A 617 6.35 -27.93 2.96
N PRO A 618 6.70 -28.08 1.68
CA PRO A 618 6.88 -26.94 0.79
C PRO A 618 5.54 -26.37 0.33
N ARG A 619 5.41 -25.03 0.29
CA ARG A 619 4.32 -24.36 -0.43
C ARG A 619 4.68 -24.33 -1.91
N THR A 620 3.94 -25.06 -2.73
CA THR A 620 4.22 -25.19 -4.17
C THR A 620 3.09 -24.61 -4.99
N TRP A 621 3.39 -23.96 -6.11
CA TRP A 621 2.41 -23.52 -7.09
C TRP A 621 2.83 -24.05 -8.45
N THR A 622 1.88 -24.52 -9.27
CA THR A 622 2.14 -24.86 -10.68
C THR A 622 1.33 -23.96 -11.60
N PHE A 623 1.89 -23.62 -12.75
CA PHE A 623 1.34 -22.63 -13.67
C PHE A 623 1.25 -23.25 -15.07
N THR A 624 0.25 -22.87 -15.87
CA THR A 624 0.19 -23.22 -17.31
C THR A 624 -0.09 -22.00 -18.17
N TYR A 625 0.38 -22.00 -19.42
CA TYR A 625 0.38 -20.83 -20.30
C TYR A 625 -0.03 -21.21 -21.73
N ASN A 626 -0.55 -20.24 -22.49
CA ASN A 626 -0.74 -20.39 -23.93
C ASN A 626 0.55 -20.11 -24.71
N THR A 627 0.52 -20.28 -26.03
CA THR A 627 1.67 -20.08 -26.94
C THR A 627 2.17 -18.63 -27.03
N LEU A 628 1.50 -17.67 -26.39
CA LEU A 628 1.87 -16.25 -26.32
C LEU A 628 2.32 -15.86 -24.90
N GLY A 629 2.55 -16.82 -23.99
CA GLY A 629 2.96 -16.56 -22.61
C GLY A 629 1.83 -16.11 -21.68
N GLN A 630 0.57 -16.10 -22.14
CA GLN A 630 -0.56 -15.69 -21.31
C GLN A 630 -0.97 -16.84 -20.38
N LEU A 631 -1.16 -16.52 -19.09
CA LEU A 631 -1.38 -17.47 -18.00
C LEU A 631 -2.78 -18.10 -18.09
N LEU A 632 -2.86 -19.43 -18.27
CA LEU A 632 -4.10 -20.20 -18.40
C LEU A 632 -4.57 -20.81 -17.07
N SER A 633 -3.67 -21.19 -16.17
CA SER A 633 -4.02 -21.69 -14.85
C SER A 633 -2.94 -21.47 -13.80
N VAL A 634 -3.35 -21.41 -12.53
CA VAL A 634 -2.47 -21.72 -11.39
C VAL A 634 -3.16 -22.73 -10.50
N ASP A 635 -2.43 -23.80 -10.19
CA ASP A 635 -2.72 -24.78 -9.15
C ASP A 635 -1.89 -24.39 -7.91
N GLY A 636 -2.50 -24.42 -6.73
CA GLY A 636 -1.89 -23.93 -5.50
C GLY A 636 -1.17 -25.03 -4.70
N PRO A 637 -0.86 -24.74 -3.42
CA PRO A 637 -0.06 -25.64 -2.59
C PRO A 637 -0.86 -26.74 -1.91
N ARG A 638 -2.20 -26.72 -1.93
CA ARG A 638 -3.02 -27.73 -1.26
C ARG A 638 -3.28 -28.95 -2.14
N THR A 639 -3.32 -30.10 -1.50
CA THR A 639 -3.55 -31.41 -2.13
C THR A 639 -4.72 -32.16 -1.49
N ASP A 640 -5.31 -31.60 -0.43
CA ASP A 640 -6.54 -32.06 0.22
C ASP A 640 -7.81 -31.54 -0.48
N VAL A 641 -7.68 -30.43 -1.23
CA VAL A 641 -8.67 -29.82 -2.13
C VAL A 641 -7.97 -29.39 -3.41
N ALA A 642 -8.70 -29.25 -4.51
CA ALA A 642 -8.17 -28.64 -5.72
C ALA A 642 -8.31 -27.11 -5.61
N ASP A 643 -7.20 -26.38 -5.48
CA ASP A 643 -7.15 -24.90 -5.39
C ASP A 643 -6.86 -24.21 -6.75
N LEU A 644 -7.16 -24.93 -7.84
CA LEU A 644 -6.99 -24.54 -9.24
C LEU A 644 -7.85 -23.32 -9.65
N THR A 645 -7.22 -22.26 -10.14
CA THR A 645 -7.89 -21.11 -10.78
C THR A 645 -7.48 -21.02 -12.26
N THR A 646 -8.43 -20.74 -13.15
CA THR A 646 -8.26 -20.85 -14.62
C THR A 646 -8.73 -19.60 -15.39
N TYR A 647 -8.12 -19.35 -16.55
CA TYR A 647 -8.20 -18.13 -17.34
C TYR A 647 -8.53 -18.45 -18.79
N THR A 648 -9.33 -17.59 -19.42
CA THR A 648 -9.50 -17.60 -20.89
C THR A 648 -9.32 -16.20 -21.45
N TYR A 649 -8.77 -16.13 -22.67
CA TYR A 649 -8.55 -14.90 -23.42
C TYR A 649 -9.35 -14.97 -24.72
N TYR A 650 -9.74 -13.82 -25.25
CA TYR A 650 -10.37 -13.75 -26.56
C TYR A 650 -9.36 -14.11 -27.67
N ASP A 651 -9.82 -14.82 -28.69
CA ASP A 651 -8.97 -15.32 -29.76
C ASP A 651 -8.35 -14.16 -30.58
N ALA A 652 -7.18 -14.37 -31.18
CA ALA A 652 -6.57 -13.38 -32.07
C ALA A 652 -7.38 -13.13 -33.35
N ALA A 653 -8.29 -14.04 -33.70
CA ALA A 653 -9.26 -13.92 -34.80
C ALA A 653 -10.68 -13.55 -34.33
N ASP A 654 -10.88 -13.04 -33.10
CA ASP A 654 -12.21 -12.60 -32.64
C ASP A 654 -12.82 -11.56 -33.63
N PRO A 655 -14.10 -11.67 -34.01
CA PRO A 655 -14.76 -10.69 -34.88
C PRO A 655 -14.70 -9.25 -34.36
N ASP A 656 -14.62 -9.06 -33.05
CA ASP A 656 -14.48 -7.78 -32.37
C ASP A 656 -12.97 -7.47 -32.14
N PRO A 657 -12.38 -6.48 -32.83
CA PRO A 657 -10.94 -6.20 -32.71
C PRO A 657 -10.50 -5.80 -31.31
N ASP A 658 -11.37 -5.14 -30.55
CA ASP A 658 -11.07 -4.54 -29.24
C ASP A 658 -10.95 -5.63 -28.16
N LYS A 659 -11.57 -6.79 -28.41
CA LYS A 659 -11.47 -7.98 -27.55
C LYS A 659 -10.16 -8.74 -27.69
N ARG A 660 -9.58 -8.81 -28.89
CA ARG A 660 -8.55 -9.82 -29.26
C ARG A 660 -7.39 -9.87 -28.26
N GLY A 661 -7.09 -11.08 -27.77
CA GLY A 661 -6.03 -11.32 -26.80
C GLY A 661 -6.30 -10.81 -25.37
N ASN A 662 -7.31 -9.95 -25.15
CA ASN A 662 -7.68 -9.47 -23.83
C ASN A 662 -8.40 -10.58 -23.03
N LEU A 663 -8.46 -10.40 -21.70
CA LEU A 663 -8.99 -11.39 -20.78
C LEU A 663 -10.52 -11.56 -20.98
N ALA A 664 -10.96 -12.76 -21.32
CA ALA A 664 -12.38 -13.05 -21.53
C ALA A 664 -13.07 -13.52 -20.25
N THR A 665 -12.45 -14.48 -19.54
CA THR A 665 -13.00 -15.02 -18.28
C THR A 665 -11.94 -15.43 -17.28
N VAL A 666 -12.33 -15.47 -16.00
CA VAL A 666 -11.61 -16.24 -14.97
C VAL A 666 -12.58 -17.05 -14.14
N THR A 667 -12.17 -18.26 -13.78
CA THR A 667 -12.92 -19.18 -12.91
C THR A 667 -12.02 -19.58 -11.74
N ASN A 668 -12.44 -19.31 -10.51
CA ASN A 668 -11.69 -19.71 -9.32
C ASN A 668 -11.92 -21.19 -8.93
N ALA A 669 -11.23 -21.64 -7.88
CA ALA A 669 -11.25 -23.02 -7.40
C ALA A 669 -12.62 -23.56 -6.89
N LEU A 670 -13.63 -22.69 -6.73
CA LEU A 670 -15.01 -23.09 -6.43
C LEU A 670 -15.94 -22.95 -7.63
N GLY A 671 -15.40 -22.69 -8.82
CA GLY A 671 -16.18 -22.50 -10.04
C GLY A 671 -16.78 -21.10 -10.19
N HIS A 672 -16.40 -20.13 -9.34
CA HIS A 672 -16.94 -18.77 -9.42
C HIS A 672 -16.36 -18.06 -10.65
N LEU A 673 -17.19 -17.93 -11.68
CA LEU A 673 -16.87 -17.34 -12.97
C LEU A 673 -16.96 -15.80 -12.92
N THR A 674 -16.12 -15.11 -13.67
CA THR A 674 -16.41 -13.73 -14.12
C THR A 674 -16.02 -13.57 -15.57
N ARG A 675 -16.71 -12.65 -16.23
CA ARG A 675 -16.61 -12.40 -17.66
C ARG A 675 -16.40 -10.91 -17.90
N ILE A 676 -15.45 -10.55 -18.74
CA ILE A 676 -15.30 -9.19 -19.28
C ILE A 676 -15.82 -9.27 -20.70
N THR A 677 -16.91 -8.57 -21.01
CA THR A 677 -17.73 -8.84 -22.21
C THR A 677 -17.59 -7.81 -23.32
N THR A 678 -17.02 -6.64 -23.01
CA THR A 678 -16.71 -5.57 -23.96
C THR A 678 -15.47 -4.81 -23.49
N TYR A 679 -14.67 -4.37 -24.45
CA TYR A 679 -13.46 -3.56 -24.28
C TYR A 679 -13.56 -2.32 -25.17
N ASP A 680 -12.75 -1.29 -24.89
CA ASP A 680 -12.46 -0.22 -25.85
C ASP A 680 -11.22 -0.57 -26.72
N PRO A 681 -10.91 0.19 -27.80
CA PRO A 681 -9.74 -0.07 -28.64
C PRO A 681 -8.38 0.08 -27.92
N HIS A 682 -8.35 0.63 -26.70
CA HIS A 682 -7.16 0.74 -25.87
C HIS A 682 -7.01 -0.41 -24.86
N GLY A 683 -7.97 -1.35 -24.84
CA GLY A 683 -8.00 -2.49 -23.93
C GLY A 683 -8.54 -2.18 -22.54
N ASN A 684 -9.21 -1.04 -22.33
CA ASN A 684 -9.94 -0.77 -21.09
C ASN A 684 -11.23 -1.61 -21.04
N PRO A 685 -11.54 -2.29 -19.93
CA PRO A 685 -12.78 -3.05 -19.80
C PRO A 685 -13.99 -2.09 -19.74
N LEU A 686 -14.99 -2.31 -20.59
CA LEU A 686 -16.23 -1.50 -20.60
C LEU A 686 -17.39 -2.16 -19.85
N THR A 687 -17.49 -3.50 -19.88
CA THR A 687 -18.55 -4.27 -19.19
C THR A 687 -17.99 -5.51 -18.52
N VAL A 688 -18.28 -5.65 -17.23
CA VAL A 688 -17.87 -6.74 -16.36
C VAL A 688 -19.11 -7.41 -15.78
N ILE A 689 -19.13 -8.74 -15.77
CA ILE A 689 -20.22 -9.55 -15.18
C ILE A 689 -19.63 -10.48 -14.12
N ASP A 690 -19.89 -10.18 -12.84
CA ASP A 690 -19.34 -10.93 -11.69
C ASP A 690 -19.97 -12.34 -11.53
N ALA A 691 -19.51 -13.09 -10.52
CA ALA A 691 -19.99 -14.44 -10.25
C ALA A 691 -21.46 -14.53 -9.76
N ASN A 692 -22.02 -13.42 -9.26
CA ASN A 692 -23.44 -13.30 -8.93
C ASN A 692 -24.27 -12.87 -10.15
N GLY A 693 -23.64 -12.59 -11.30
CA GLY A 693 -24.28 -12.01 -12.49
C GLY A 693 -24.40 -10.49 -12.47
N ARG A 694 -23.78 -9.82 -11.48
CA ARG A 694 -23.82 -8.38 -11.28
C ARG A 694 -23.10 -7.64 -12.41
N VAL A 695 -23.67 -6.55 -12.92
CA VAL A 695 -23.12 -5.85 -14.11
C VAL A 695 -22.49 -4.53 -13.72
N THR A 696 -21.16 -4.46 -13.79
CA THR A 696 -20.40 -3.21 -13.73
C THR A 696 -20.15 -2.70 -15.14
N THR A 697 -20.47 -1.43 -15.36
CA THR A 697 -20.19 -0.68 -16.59
C THR A 697 -19.23 0.47 -16.29
N LEU A 698 -18.29 0.68 -17.20
CA LEU A 698 -17.17 1.61 -17.07
C LEU A 698 -17.15 2.52 -18.30
N SER A 699 -16.69 3.76 -18.13
CA SER A 699 -16.53 4.71 -19.24
C SER A 699 -15.34 5.62 -18.99
N TYR A 700 -14.64 5.97 -20.07
CA TYR A 700 -13.36 6.66 -20.06
C TYR A 700 -13.42 7.87 -20.99
N ASP A 701 -12.52 8.84 -20.80
CA ASP A 701 -12.29 9.92 -21.76
C ASP A 701 -11.22 9.57 -22.81
N ALA A 702 -10.98 10.49 -23.75
CA ALA A 702 -9.97 10.30 -24.81
C ALA A 702 -8.50 10.31 -24.31
N ARG A 703 -8.26 10.55 -23.02
CA ARG A 703 -6.97 10.31 -22.34
C ARG A 703 -6.99 9.06 -21.45
N GLN A 704 -7.98 8.17 -21.67
CA GLN A 704 -8.21 6.92 -20.94
C GLN A 704 -8.49 7.08 -19.43
N ARG A 705 -8.89 8.27 -18.97
CA ARG A 705 -9.24 8.51 -17.55
C ARG A 705 -10.68 8.07 -17.30
N LEU A 706 -10.93 7.33 -16.21
CA LEU A 706 -12.26 6.82 -15.86
C LEU A 706 -13.24 7.97 -15.52
N THR A 707 -14.23 8.23 -16.36
CA THR A 707 -15.22 9.31 -16.17
C THR A 707 -16.46 8.84 -15.42
N SER A 708 -16.86 7.57 -15.56
CA SER A 708 -17.93 6.99 -14.75
C SER A 708 -17.77 5.50 -14.52
N HIS A 709 -18.22 5.07 -13.34
CA HIS A 709 -18.35 3.68 -12.93
C HIS A 709 -19.77 3.48 -12.40
N SER A 710 -20.51 2.55 -13.01
CA SER A 710 -21.92 2.28 -12.72
C SER A 710 -22.11 0.79 -12.47
N ILE A 711 -22.69 0.42 -11.33
CA ILE A 711 -23.04 -0.97 -11.04
C ILE A 711 -24.53 -1.11 -10.81
N ASP A 712 -25.19 -1.89 -11.67
CA ASP A 712 -26.65 -2.13 -11.68
C ASP A 712 -27.50 -0.83 -11.64
N GLY A 713 -26.93 0.30 -12.11
CA GLY A 713 -27.57 1.62 -12.14
C GLY A 713 -27.16 2.60 -11.02
N GLU A 714 -26.39 2.17 -10.01
CA GLU A 714 -25.77 3.11 -9.06
C GLU A 714 -24.47 3.67 -9.65
N VAL A 715 -24.50 4.95 -10.05
CA VAL A 715 -23.42 5.61 -10.81
C VAL A 715 -22.56 6.52 -9.93
N THR A 716 -21.25 6.29 -9.91
CA THR A 716 -20.24 7.24 -9.45
C THR A 716 -19.61 7.93 -10.66
N THR A 717 -19.48 9.26 -10.62
CA THR A 717 -18.85 10.04 -11.70
C THR A 717 -17.63 10.81 -11.23
N TYR A 718 -16.65 10.93 -12.11
CA TYR A 718 -15.36 11.58 -11.89
C TYR A 718 -15.18 12.70 -12.91
N THR A 719 -14.56 13.78 -12.49
CA THR A 719 -14.17 14.90 -13.35
C THR A 719 -12.74 15.29 -13.05
N TYR A 720 -12.01 15.71 -14.08
CA TYR A 720 -10.59 16.02 -14.06
C TYR A 720 -10.36 17.43 -14.60
N ASP A 721 -9.21 18.02 -14.29
CA ASP A 721 -8.65 19.11 -15.08
C ASP A 721 -7.98 18.56 -16.37
N PRO A 722 -7.62 19.43 -17.32
CA PRO A 722 -6.76 19.06 -18.45
C PRO A 722 -5.49 18.26 -18.09
N ALA A 723 -4.82 18.54 -16.97
CA ALA A 723 -3.61 17.83 -16.53
C ALA A 723 -3.84 16.42 -15.96
N GLY A 724 -5.09 16.03 -15.67
CA GLY A 724 -5.44 14.72 -15.12
C GLY A 724 -5.61 14.69 -13.60
N GLN A 725 -5.56 15.84 -12.93
CA GLN A 725 -5.87 15.97 -11.52
C GLN A 725 -7.38 15.86 -11.31
N PRO A 726 -7.90 14.98 -10.44
CA PRO A 726 -9.34 14.90 -10.20
C PRO A 726 -9.84 16.19 -9.52
N THR A 727 -10.89 16.79 -10.04
CA THR A 727 -11.46 18.07 -9.57
C THR A 727 -12.77 17.90 -8.81
N ARG A 728 -13.56 16.87 -9.12
CA ARG A 728 -14.75 16.48 -8.34
C ARG A 728 -15.14 15.02 -8.57
N VAL A 729 -15.59 14.36 -7.50
CA VAL A 729 -16.27 13.05 -7.53
C VAL A 729 -17.72 13.21 -7.06
N THR A 730 -18.66 12.57 -7.76
CA THR A 730 -20.08 12.50 -7.37
C THR A 730 -20.44 11.06 -7.05
N LEU A 731 -21.06 10.83 -5.89
CA LEU A 731 -21.62 9.54 -5.49
C LEU A 731 -23.03 9.33 -6.07
N PRO A 732 -23.57 8.10 -6.06
CA PRO A 732 -24.90 7.80 -6.60
C PRO A 732 -26.05 8.59 -5.93
N ASP A 733 -25.87 9.05 -4.69
CA ASP A 733 -26.83 9.90 -3.95
C ASP A 733 -26.77 11.38 -4.34
N GLY A 734 -25.89 11.77 -5.28
CA GLY A 734 -25.66 13.14 -5.69
C GLY A 734 -24.74 13.93 -4.75
N SER A 735 -24.36 13.37 -3.60
CA SER A 735 -23.33 13.98 -2.73
C SER A 735 -21.97 13.93 -3.42
N SER A 736 -21.10 14.87 -3.07
CA SER A 736 -19.85 15.07 -3.79
C SER A 736 -18.76 15.71 -2.96
N LEU A 737 -17.53 15.48 -3.39
CA LEU A 737 -16.35 16.17 -2.90
C LEU A 737 -15.62 16.79 -4.10
N ALA A 738 -15.25 18.06 -3.96
CA ALA A 738 -14.51 18.82 -4.94
C ALA A 738 -13.13 19.21 -4.38
N TYR A 739 -12.16 19.34 -5.29
CA TYR A 739 -10.74 19.24 -4.98
C TYR A 739 -9.97 20.38 -5.65
N THR A 740 -9.13 21.08 -4.88
CA THR A 740 -8.39 22.27 -5.31
C THR A 740 -6.89 21.99 -5.28
N TRP A 741 -6.23 22.26 -6.40
CA TRP A 741 -4.82 22.02 -6.61
C TRP A 741 -4.07 23.34 -6.80
N ASP A 742 -2.81 23.41 -6.36
CA ASP A 742 -1.93 24.52 -6.70
C ASP A 742 -1.22 24.30 -8.06
N PRO A 743 -0.61 25.34 -8.66
CA PRO A 743 0.18 25.24 -9.88
C PRO A 743 1.33 24.20 -9.89
N ALA A 744 1.73 23.66 -8.74
CA ALA A 744 2.73 22.60 -8.61
C ALA A 744 2.10 21.20 -8.46
N HIS A 745 0.82 21.08 -8.82
CA HIS A 745 -0.02 19.88 -8.75
C HIS A 745 -0.18 19.29 -7.35
N ARG A 746 -0.24 20.16 -6.32
CA ARG A 746 -0.43 19.74 -4.92
C ARG A 746 -1.82 20.09 -4.42
N LEU A 747 -2.45 19.13 -3.74
CA LEU A 747 -3.75 19.32 -3.11
C LEU A 747 -3.68 20.39 -2.00
N THR A 748 -4.41 21.49 -2.18
CA THR A 748 -4.48 22.61 -1.22
C THR A 748 -5.83 22.74 -0.53
N ALA A 749 -6.92 22.28 -1.14
CA ALA A 749 -8.21 22.21 -0.44
C ALA A 749 -9.13 21.09 -0.93
N ILE A 750 -10.04 20.69 -0.04
CA ILE A 750 -11.18 19.79 -0.26
C ILE A 750 -12.44 20.53 0.16
N SER A 751 -13.55 20.37 -0.58
CA SER A 751 -14.88 20.83 -0.15
C SER A 751 -16.00 19.81 -0.38
N ASP A 752 -16.98 19.74 0.53
CA ASP A 752 -18.17 18.90 0.37
C ASP A 752 -19.34 19.67 -0.31
N THR A 753 -20.41 18.95 -0.68
CA THR A 753 -21.62 19.54 -1.30
C THR A 753 -22.24 20.69 -0.49
N LEU A 754 -22.03 20.74 0.83
CA LEU A 754 -22.54 21.78 1.71
C LEU A 754 -21.59 22.98 1.87
N GLY A 755 -20.40 22.94 1.27
CA GLY A 755 -19.41 24.01 1.33
C GLY A 755 -18.52 23.99 2.58
N ASN A 756 -18.51 22.90 3.36
CA ASN A 756 -17.48 22.68 4.37
C ASN A 756 -16.13 22.53 3.66
N GLN A 757 -15.03 23.00 4.26
CA GLN A 757 -13.70 22.91 3.65
C GLN A 757 -12.62 22.35 4.59
N ILE A 758 -11.71 21.55 4.03
CA ILE A 758 -10.39 21.26 4.61
C ILE A 758 -9.38 22.03 3.78
N VAL A 759 -8.52 22.84 4.41
CA VAL A 759 -7.53 23.68 3.72
C VAL A 759 -6.12 23.36 4.24
N TYR A 760 -5.20 23.06 3.33
CA TYR A 760 -3.81 22.72 3.64
C TYR A 760 -2.88 23.91 3.34
N THR A 761 -1.98 24.22 4.27
CA THR A 761 -0.78 25.01 3.97
C THR A 761 0.39 24.04 3.86
N LEU A 762 1.11 24.10 2.74
CA LEU A 762 2.22 23.22 2.42
C LEU A 762 3.55 23.99 2.48
N ASP A 763 4.63 23.33 2.92
CA ASP A 763 5.99 23.86 2.76
C ASP A 763 6.51 23.71 1.32
N ALA A 764 7.79 24.00 1.08
CA ALA A 764 8.38 23.88 -0.25
C ALA A 764 8.55 22.43 -0.73
N MET A 765 8.67 21.43 0.16
CA MET A 765 8.69 20.00 -0.20
C MET A 765 7.28 19.39 -0.29
N GLY A 766 6.23 20.13 0.07
CA GLY A 766 4.85 19.66 0.04
C GLY A 766 4.33 19.10 1.36
N HIS A 767 5.09 19.18 2.46
CA HIS A 767 4.60 18.71 3.76
C HIS A 767 3.54 19.66 4.33
N ARG A 768 2.51 19.11 5.00
CA ARG A 768 1.34 19.85 5.49
C ARG A 768 1.63 20.61 6.80
N ILE A 769 2.42 21.68 6.74
CA ILE A 769 2.77 22.53 7.90
C ILE A 769 1.56 23.12 8.64
N ARG A 770 0.41 23.28 7.96
CA ARG A 770 -0.87 23.62 8.61
C ARG A 770 -2.06 22.97 7.92
N GLU A 771 -3.09 22.70 8.71
CA GLU A 771 -4.36 22.10 8.30
C GLU A 771 -5.50 22.83 9.02
N ASP A 772 -6.35 23.54 8.26
CA ASP A 772 -7.48 24.33 8.75
C ASP A 772 -8.80 23.68 8.32
N LEU A 773 -9.66 23.35 9.28
CA LEU A 773 -11.03 22.87 9.02
C LEU A 773 -12.01 24.03 9.14
N ARG A 774 -12.87 24.20 8.13
CA ARG A 774 -13.74 25.38 7.97
C ARG A 774 -15.18 25.00 7.65
N ASP A 775 -16.12 25.74 8.21
CA ASP A 775 -17.54 25.63 7.88
C ASP A 775 -17.91 26.46 6.62
N PRO A 776 -19.15 26.37 6.12
CA PRO A 776 -19.58 27.11 4.91
C PRO A 776 -19.65 28.62 5.08
N ALA A 777 -19.48 29.15 6.30
CA ALA A 777 -19.31 30.57 6.57
C ALA A 777 -17.83 30.98 6.64
N ASN A 778 -16.91 30.08 6.25
CA ASN A 778 -15.45 30.23 6.34
C ASN A 778 -14.94 30.38 7.79
N GLN A 779 -15.72 29.96 8.79
CA GLN A 779 -15.28 29.98 10.19
C GLN A 779 -14.38 28.77 10.48
N LEU A 780 -13.22 29.03 11.09
CA LEU A 780 -12.27 28.00 11.53
C LEU A 780 -12.87 27.19 12.68
N THR A 781 -13.12 25.90 12.47
CA THR A 781 -13.66 24.98 13.48
C THR A 781 -12.59 24.10 14.13
N GLN A 782 -11.55 23.70 13.38
CA GLN A 782 -10.38 22.98 13.91
C GLN A 782 -9.11 23.47 13.22
N THR A 783 -7.96 23.43 13.88
CA THR A 783 -6.65 23.81 13.30
C THR A 783 -5.54 22.91 13.81
N ARG A 784 -4.60 22.57 12.93
CA ARG A 784 -3.47 21.68 13.23
C ARG A 784 -2.19 22.18 12.58
N GLN A 785 -1.06 22.10 13.25
CA GLN A 785 0.24 22.56 12.74
C GLN A 785 1.32 21.49 12.88
N ARG A 786 2.35 21.57 12.03
CA ARG A 786 3.44 20.60 11.91
C ARG A 786 4.75 21.32 11.61
N LEU A 787 5.85 20.95 12.28
CA LEU A 787 7.20 21.36 11.91
C LEU A 787 8.01 20.14 11.44
N TYR A 788 8.86 20.37 10.44
CA TYR A 788 9.73 19.37 9.84
C TYR A 788 11.19 19.85 9.93
N ASP A 789 12.15 18.93 10.09
CA ASP A 789 13.56 19.25 9.91
C ASP A 789 13.90 19.39 8.42
N GLY A 790 15.14 19.82 8.13
CA GLY A 790 15.60 20.00 6.76
C GLY A 790 15.67 18.72 5.91
N LEU A 791 15.47 17.52 6.48
CA LEU A 791 15.33 16.27 5.74
C LEU A 791 13.85 15.89 5.49
N GLY A 792 12.89 16.72 5.90
CA GLY A 792 11.46 16.42 5.80
C GLY A 792 10.94 15.50 6.90
N ARG A 793 11.70 15.30 8.00
CA ARG A 793 11.27 14.47 9.13
C ARG A 793 10.51 15.33 10.13
N LEU A 794 9.32 14.88 10.55
CA LEU A 794 8.44 15.64 11.46
C LEU A 794 9.11 15.82 12.83
N THR A 795 9.48 17.05 13.19
CA THR A 795 10.08 17.35 14.50
C THR A 795 9.08 17.78 15.56
N GLN A 796 7.95 18.40 15.18
CA GLN A 796 6.91 18.79 16.13
C GLN A 796 5.48 18.60 15.59
N ASP A 797 4.65 17.99 16.42
CA ASP A 797 3.21 18.22 16.51
C ASP A 797 2.96 19.59 17.14
N ILE A 798 1.98 20.34 16.64
CA ILE A 798 1.43 21.50 17.36
C ILE A 798 -0.10 21.49 17.25
N GLY A 799 -0.76 21.23 18.38
CA GLY A 799 -2.22 21.33 18.54
C GLY A 799 -2.72 22.77 18.58
N ALA A 800 -4.04 22.95 18.53
CA ALA A 800 -4.70 24.25 18.40
C ALA A 800 -4.46 25.22 19.58
N ARG A 801 -4.05 24.71 20.75
CA ARG A 801 -3.66 25.51 21.93
C ARG A 801 -2.15 25.60 22.13
N GLY A 802 -1.34 25.16 21.16
CA GLY A 802 0.12 25.10 21.29
C GLY A 802 0.64 23.91 22.09
N GLN A 803 -0.11 22.80 22.14
CA GLN A 803 0.36 21.54 22.72
C GLN A 803 1.38 20.91 21.79
N ILE A 804 2.62 20.69 22.25
CA ILE A 804 3.73 20.21 21.42
C ILE A 804 4.08 18.76 21.77
N THR A 805 4.02 17.88 20.77
CA THR A 805 4.66 16.56 20.82
C THR A 805 5.91 16.62 19.93
N ALA A 806 7.09 16.37 20.47
CA ALA A 806 8.36 16.51 19.74
C ALA A 806 9.03 15.15 19.47
N TYR A 807 9.73 15.04 18.35
CA TYR A 807 10.34 13.80 17.86
C TYR A 807 11.84 14.00 17.58
N ASP A 808 12.69 13.15 18.16
CA ASP A 808 14.12 13.09 17.86
C ASP A 808 14.43 11.87 16.97
N TYR A 809 15.46 11.96 16.13
CA TYR A 809 15.85 10.93 15.16
C TYR A 809 17.36 10.64 15.20
N ASP A 810 17.78 9.47 14.69
CA ASP A 810 19.17 9.15 14.39
C ASP A 810 19.61 9.69 12.99
N ALA A 811 20.74 9.20 12.48
CA ALA A 811 21.28 9.61 11.18
C ALA A 811 20.72 8.81 9.98
N ASN A 812 20.14 7.62 10.20
CA ASN A 812 19.41 6.89 9.16
C ASN A 812 17.94 7.36 9.05
N GLY A 813 17.41 8.05 10.07
CA GLY A 813 16.01 8.52 10.11
C GLY A 813 15.09 7.72 11.03
N HIS A 814 15.62 6.85 11.88
CA HIS A 814 14.83 6.15 12.90
C HIS A 814 14.54 7.09 14.07
N ARG A 815 13.30 7.10 14.55
CA ARG A 815 12.88 7.99 15.64
C ARG A 815 13.37 7.46 16.98
N THR A 816 14.39 8.10 17.55
CA THR A 816 15.05 7.70 18.81
C THR A 816 14.28 8.14 20.06
N ARG A 817 13.45 9.18 19.99
CA ARG A 817 12.64 9.66 21.13
C ARG A 817 11.34 10.35 20.69
N ILE A 818 10.32 10.24 21.56
CA ILE A 818 9.13 11.10 21.60
C ILE A 818 9.17 11.88 22.92
N THR A 819 8.79 13.15 22.89
CA THR A 819 8.49 13.98 24.06
C THR A 819 7.06 14.48 23.95
N ASP A 820 6.22 14.26 24.95
CA ASP A 820 4.82 14.69 24.94
C ASP A 820 4.64 16.17 25.39
N PRO A 821 3.42 16.73 25.31
CA PRO A 821 3.11 18.08 25.79
C PRO A 821 3.28 18.33 27.32
N LEU A 822 3.76 17.34 28.08
CA LEU A 822 4.06 17.40 29.51
C LEU A 822 5.56 17.11 29.81
N ASP A 823 6.42 17.11 28.79
CA ASP A 823 7.85 16.73 28.83
C ASP A 823 8.12 15.29 29.31
N GLN A 824 7.15 14.40 29.14
CA GLN A 824 7.32 12.96 29.33
C GLN A 824 8.02 12.35 28.11
N ARG A 825 9.00 11.46 28.34
CA ARG A 825 9.94 11.04 27.30
C ARG A 825 9.92 9.52 27.11
N SER A 826 9.56 9.08 25.90
CA SER A 826 9.72 7.68 25.47
C SER A 826 10.92 7.56 24.55
N THR A 827 11.78 6.56 24.73
CA THR A 827 12.96 6.33 23.87
C THR A 827 12.90 4.98 23.17
N PHE A 828 13.54 4.91 22.01
CA PHE A 828 13.51 3.77 21.09
C PHE A 828 14.95 3.40 20.71
N ALA A 829 15.25 2.11 20.70
CA ALA A 829 16.54 1.59 20.28
C ALA A 829 16.37 0.46 19.27
N TYR A 830 17.24 0.44 18.26
CA TYR A 830 17.17 -0.43 17.10
C TYR A 830 18.33 -1.45 17.09
N ASP A 831 18.19 -2.59 16.44
CA ASP A 831 19.27 -3.55 16.19
C ASP A 831 20.04 -3.23 14.90
N ALA A 832 21.05 -4.05 14.56
CA ALA A 832 21.86 -3.81 13.36
C ALA A 832 21.14 -4.05 12.03
N LEU A 833 19.88 -4.51 12.03
CA LEU A 833 19.02 -4.59 10.85
C LEU A 833 17.94 -3.48 10.85
N ASP A 834 18.14 -2.40 11.63
CA ASP A 834 17.22 -1.28 11.86
C ASP A 834 15.89 -1.67 12.56
N ARG A 835 15.85 -2.79 13.28
CA ARG A 835 14.60 -3.31 13.87
C ARG A 835 14.46 -2.89 15.33
N LEU A 836 13.26 -2.48 15.75
CA LEU A 836 13.00 -1.93 17.08
C LEU A 836 13.24 -2.99 18.19
N ARG A 837 14.42 -2.98 18.82
CA ARG A 837 14.80 -3.96 19.86
C ARG A 837 14.34 -3.57 21.26
N GLN A 838 14.15 -2.28 21.55
CA GLN A 838 13.66 -1.80 22.85
C GLN A 838 12.86 -0.49 22.74
N ILE A 839 11.78 -0.41 23.51
CA ILE A 839 11.13 0.85 23.93
C ILE A 839 11.42 1.05 25.42
N THR A 840 11.77 2.26 25.83
CA THR A 840 11.78 2.71 27.22
C THR A 840 10.70 3.76 27.40
N ASP A 841 9.79 3.57 28.35
CA ASP A 841 8.69 4.49 28.64
C ASP A 841 9.09 5.61 29.63
N PRO A 842 8.27 6.67 29.84
CA PRO A 842 8.60 7.77 30.75
C PRO A 842 8.74 7.38 32.22
N ALA A 843 8.22 6.22 32.63
CA ALA A 843 8.43 5.65 33.97
C ALA A 843 9.69 4.75 34.03
N SER A 844 10.52 4.76 32.99
CA SER A 844 11.70 3.91 32.79
C SER A 844 11.40 2.41 32.64
N GLY A 845 10.14 2.02 32.43
CA GLY A 845 9.78 0.66 32.06
C GLY A 845 10.33 0.30 30.68
N GLN A 846 10.80 -0.94 30.51
CA GLN A 846 11.44 -1.38 29.27
C GLN A 846 10.65 -2.52 28.62
N THR A 847 10.10 -2.28 27.43
CA THR A 847 9.60 -3.36 26.56
C THR A 847 10.70 -3.75 25.59
N ARG A 848 11.07 -5.03 25.53
CA ARG A 848 12.15 -5.53 24.67
C ARG A 848 11.64 -6.56 23.67
N TYR A 849 12.17 -6.52 22.46
CA TYR A 849 11.78 -7.38 21.33
C TYR A 849 12.98 -8.21 20.88
N GLN A 850 12.72 -9.42 20.38
CA GLN A 850 13.72 -10.25 19.70
C GLN A 850 13.11 -10.82 18.42
N TYR A 851 13.92 -10.96 17.37
CA TYR A 851 13.50 -11.40 16.05
C TYR A 851 14.36 -12.58 15.57
N ASP A 852 13.92 -13.29 14.53
CA ASP A 852 14.78 -14.20 13.75
C ASP A 852 15.42 -13.49 12.53
N GLY A 853 16.17 -14.21 11.69
CA GLY A 853 16.77 -13.65 10.48
C GLY A 853 15.75 -13.24 9.40
N ARG A 854 14.47 -13.60 9.58
CA ARG A 854 13.33 -13.22 8.73
C ARG A 854 12.46 -12.11 9.35
N ASP A 855 12.98 -11.40 10.36
CA ASP A 855 12.27 -10.30 11.02
C ASP A 855 10.93 -10.71 11.64
N HIS A 856 10.70 -12.01 11.89
CA HIS A 856 9.56 -12.48 12.66
C HIS A 856 9.82 -12.26 14.14
N LEU A 857 8.81 -11.81 14.88
CA LEU A 857 8.91 -11.57 16.31
C LEU A 857 8.98 -12.90 17.08
N THR A 858 10.15 -13.24 17.63
CA THR A 858 10.37 -14.48 18.39
C THR A 858 10.17 -14.30 19.91
N ARG A 859 10.26 -13.07 20.42
CA ARG A 859 9.99 -12.76 21.84
C ARG A 859 9.60 -11.31 22.08
N VAL A 860 8.68 -11.10 23.01
CA VAL A 860 8.47 -9.82 23.71
C VAL A 860 8.73 -10.04 25.20
N SER A 861 9.52 -9.17 25.83
CA SER A 861 9.61 -9.07 27.29
C SER A 861 9.03 -7.73 27.73
N ASP A 862 8.15 -7.75 28.74
CA ASP A 862 7.47 -6.57 29.26
C ASP A 862 8.32 -5.82 30.32
N PRO A 863 7.90 -4.63 30.80
CA PRO A 863 8.58 -3.89 31.86
C PRO A 863 8.75 -4.62 33.20
N ARG A 864 8.07 -5.74 33.44
CA ARG A 864 8.29 -6.64 34.61
C ARG A 864 9.26 -7.79 34.29
N SER A 865 9.89 -7.76 33.11
CA SER A 865 10.72 -8.81 32.53
C SER A 865 10.00 -10.14 32.26
N LEU A 866 8.66 -10.14 32.25
CA LEU A 866 7.86 -11.31 31.89
C LEU A 866 7.88 -11.46 30.36
N ALA A 867 8.17 -12.67 29.88
CA ALA A 867 8.44 -12.91 28.47
C ALA A 867 7.40 -13.80 27.82
N THR A 868 6.73 -13.29 26.78
CA THR A 868 6.00 -14.13 25.81
C THR A 868 6.93 -14.43 24.63
N SER A 869 7.08 -15.71 24.28
CA SER A 869 7.91 -16.15 23.15
C SER A 869 7.12 -16.94 22.12
N TYR A 870 7.64 -16.96 20.90
CA TYR A 870 7.01 -17.55 19.72
C TYR A 870 7.99 -18.50 19.03
N SER A 871 7.46 -19.56 18.42
CA SER A 871 8.17 -20.35 17.42
C SER A 871 7.45 -20.15 16.10
N VAL A 872 8.20 -19.69 15.10
CA VAL A 872 7.73 -19.43 13.73
C VAL A 872 8.64 -20.23 12.80
N ASP A 873 8.10 -20.81 11.74
CA ASP A 873 8.91 -21.45 10.70
C ASP A 873 9.33 -20.47 9.59
N GLY A 874 10.18 -20.95 8.67
CA GLY A 874 10.66 -20.17 7.53
C GLY A 874 9.59 -19.66 6.56
N LEU A 875 8.36 -20.16 6.69
CA LEU A 875 7.21 -19.81 5.85
C LEU A 875 6.26 -18.83 6.54
N GLY A 876 6.52 -18.46 7.81
CA GLY A 876 5.71 -17.54 8.60
C GLY A 876 4.64 -18.23 9.48
N ASN A 877 4.57 -19.56 9.51
CA ASN A 877 3.60 -20.28 10.31
C ASN A 877 4.00 -20.23 11.80
N ARG A 878 3.12 -19.70 12.68
CA ARG A 878 3.37 -19.65 14.13
C ARG A 878 3.06 -21.00 14.79
N LEU A 879 4.07 -21.87 14.83
CA LEU A 879 3.99 -23.22 15.41
C LEU A 879 3.74 -23.23 16.93
N ARG A 880 4.22 -22.22 17.66
CA ARG A 880 4.08 -22.13 19.13
C ARG A 880 3.97 -20.70 19.63
N GLN A 881 3.20 -20.50 20.69
CA GLN A 881 3.28 -19.36 21.61
C GLN A 881 3.51 -19.90 23.03
N GLN A 882 4.36 -19.24 23.81
CA GLN A 882 4.49 -19.48 25.25
C GLN A 882 4.37 -18.13 25.95
N SER A 883 3.31 -17.96 26.74
CA SER A 883 3.10 -16.79 27.59
C SER A 883 3.06 -17.22 29.06
N PRO A 884 3.47 -16.37 30.02
CA PRO A 884 3.15 -16.57 31.44
C PRO A 884 1.67 -16.30 31.72
N ASP A 885 1.02 -15.49 30.89
CA ASP A 885 -0.36 -15.07 31.07
C ASP A 885 -1.35 -16.07 30.46
N SER A 886 -1.11 -16.52 29.23
CA SER A 886 -1.97 -17.50 28.53
C SER A 886 -1.46 -18.94 28.55
N GLY A 887 -0.30 -19.22 29.16
CA GLY A 887 0.35 -20.53 29.11
C GLY A 887 0.91 -20.89 27.73
N LEU A 888 0.96 -22.19 27.44
CA LEU A 888 1.42 -22.74 26.16
C LEU A 888 0.29 -22.72 25.12
N THR A 889 0.61 -22.47 23.86
CA THR A 889 -0.27 -22.75 22.72
C THR A 889 0.56 -23.30 21.57
N THR A 890 0.07 -24.33 20.89
CA THR A 890 0.75 -24.97 19.75
C THR A 890 -0.22 -25.16 18.59
N SER A 891 0.26 -24.92 17.36
CA SER A 891 -0.58 -24.95 16.16
C SER A 891 0.07 -25.71 15.01
N THR A 892 -0.72 -26.45 14.23
CA THR A 892 -0.30 -27.06 12.95
C THR A 892 -0.95 -26.34 11.78
N HIS A 893 -0.32 -26.40 10.60
CA HIS A 893 -0.76 -25.67 9.42
C HIS A 893 -0.72 -26.57 8.17
N ASP A 894 -1.52 -26.25 7.16
CA ASP A 894 -1.46 -26.91 5.85
C ASP A 894 -0.38 -26.30 4.93
N ALA A 895 -0.25 -26.81 3.71
CA ALA A 895 0.70 -26.29 2.73
C ALA A 895 0.32 -24.89 2.19
N ALA A 896 -0.92 -24.43 2.38
CA ALA A 896 -1.32 -23.03 2.20
C ALA A 896 -1.14 -22.19 3.49
N GLY A 897 -0.52 -22.72 4.54
CA GLY A 897 -0.31 -21.99 5.80
C GLY A 897 -1.59 -21.69 6.60
N ASN A 898 -2.71 -22.34 6.30
CA ASN A 898 -3.92 -22.21 7.11
C ASN A 898 -3.73 -23.01 8.40
N GLU A 899 -4.11 -22.46 9.56
CA GLU A 899 -4.07 -23.17 10.85
C GLU A 899 -5.06 -24.36 10.80
N ILE A 900 -4.59 -25.61 10.91
CA ILE A 900 -5.43 -26.83 10.92
C ILE A 900 -5.85 -27.17 12.35
N THR A 901 -4.93 -27.06 13.32
CA THR A 901 -5.21 -27.29 14.74
C THR A 901 -4.58 -26.20 15.60
N ARG A 902 -5.20 -25.96 16.76
CA ARG A 902 -4.67 -25.11 17.82
C ARG A 902 -4.97 -25.73 19.17
N THR A 903 -3.94 -26.15 19.91
CA THR A 903 -4.05 -26.69 21.27
C THR A 903 -3.61 -25.65 22.28
N ASP A 904 -4.44 -25.40 23.29
CA ASP A 904 -4.20 -24.41 24.35
C ASP A 904 -3.45 -24.98 25.58
N ALA A 905 -3.28 -24.16 26.62
CA ALA A 905 -2.52 -24.52 27.81
C ALA A 905 -3.25 -25.53 28.72
N LYS A 906 -4.56 -25.75 28.49
CA LYS A 906 -5.39 -26.77 29.15
C LYS A 906 -5.40 -28.08 28.37
N GLY A 907 -4.74 -28.14 27.20
CA GLY A 907 -4.78 -29.28 26.29
C GLY A 907 -6.07 -29.36 25.46
N GLN A 908 -6.88 -28.29 25.41
CA GLN A 908 -8.07 -28.25 24.57
C GLN A 908 -7.67 -27.92 23.14
N THR A 909 -7.92 -28.85 22.21
CA THR A 909 -7.63 -28.68 20.79
C THR A 909 -8.86 -28.14 20.03
N SER A 910 -8.67 -27.05 19.32
CA SER A 910 -9.54 -26.60 18.23
C SER A 910 -9.04 -27.19 16.91
N VAL A 911 -9.96 -27.59 16.02
CA VAL A 911 -9.66 -28.10 14.66
C VAL A 911 -10.41 -27.25 13.65
N PHE A 912 -9.72 -26.81 12.61
CA PHE A 912 -10.22 -25.88 11.60
C PHE A 912 -10.37 -26.60 10.25
N ALA A 913 -11.32 -26.18 9.43
CA ALA A 913 -11.45 -26.61 8.04
C ALA A 913 -11.59 -25.40 7.11
N TRP A 914 -11.05 -25.53 5.90
CA TRP A 914 -10.88 -24.44 4.94
C TRP A 914 -11.30 -24.90 3.54
N ASP A 915 -12.03 -24.07 2.80
CA ASP A 915 -12.39 -24.37 1.40
C ASP A 915 -11.22 -24.17 0.44
N ALA A 916 -11.44 -24.40 -0.86
CA ALA A 916 -10.43 -24.25 -1.91
C ALA A 916 -10.00 -22.79 -2.19
N LEU A 917 -10.69 -21.79 -1.61
CA LEU A 917 -10.24 -20.38 -1.60
C LEU A 917 -9.54 -20.01 -0.30
N ASN A 918 -9.28 -20.99 0.57
CA ASN A 918 -8.70 -20.82 1.90
C ASN A 918 -9.57 -19.95 2.84
N ARG A 919 -10.89 -19.96 2.65
CA ARG A 919 -11.83 -19.38 3.62
C ARG A 919 -12.21 -20.42 4.67
N LEU A 920 -12.35 -19.97 5.92
CA LEU A 920 -12.75 -20.80 7.04
C LEU A 920 -14.18 -21.34 6.83
N THR A 921 -14.37 -22.65 6.90
CA THR A 921 -15.69 -23.31 6.81
C THR A 921 -16.13 -23.97 8.10
N ARG A 922 -15.21 -24.31 9.01
CA ARG A 922 -15.53 -24.90 10.31
C ARG A 922 -14.45 -24.62 11.36
N ILE A 923 -14.86 -24.43 12.62
CA ILE A 923 -14.02 -24.70 13.79
C ILE A 923 -14.75 -25.70 14.69
N SER A 924 -14.15 -26.85 14.96
CA SER A 924 -14.59 -27.84 15.95
C SER A 924 -13.77 -27.72 17.24
N TYR A 925 -14.40 -27.89 18.40
CA TYR A 925 -13.78 -27.69 19.71
C TYR A 925 -13.84 -28.96 20.58
N ALA A 926 -12.90 -29.07 21.52
CA ALA A 926 -12.74 -30.23 22.41
C ALA A 926 -13.93 -30.50 23.36
N ASP A 927 -14.92 -29.60 23.45
CA ASP A 927 -16.15 -29.77 24.24
C ASP A 927 -17.34 -30.33 23.44
N GLY A 928 -17.10 -30.75 22.19
CA GLY A 928 -18.16 -31.22 21.28
C GLY A 928 -18.97 -30.10 20.62
N SER A 929 -18.60 -28.83 20.84
CA SER A 929 -19.15 -27.72 20.05
C SER A 929 -18.42 -27.53 18.73
N ARG A 930 -19.10 -26.92 17.75
CA ARG A 930 -18.48 -26.38 16.54
C ARG A 930 -19.17 -25.09 16.08
N THR A 931 -18.46 -24.31 15.29
CA THR A 931 -19.01 -23.23 14.46
C THR A 931 -18.82 -23.64 13.00
N ASP A 932 -19.90 -23.73 12.23
CA ASP A 932 -19.89 -23.90 10.78
C ASP A 932 -20.08 -22.53 10.11
N TYR A 933 -19.29 -22.24 9.06
CA TYR A 933 -19.33 -21.01 8.28
C TYR A 933 -19.64 -21.38 6.83
N LEU A 934 -20.79 -20.91 6.31
CA LEU A 934 -21.26 -21.23 4.97
C LEU A 934 -21.23 -19.99 4.08
N TRP A 935 -20.49 -20.14 2.98
CA TRP A 935 -20.29 -19.13 1.96
C TRP A 935 -21.11 -19.48 0.72
N ASP A 936 -21.34 -18.49 -0.16
CA ASP A 936 -21.86 -18.70 -1.52
C ASP A 936 -23.28 -19.28 -1.61
N GLN A 937 -24.05 -19.33 -0.51
CA GLN A 937 -25.39 -19.91 -0.51
C GLN A 937 -26.45 -18.89 -0.93
N GLY A 938 -27.23 -19.24 -1.97
CA GLY A 938 -28.41 -18.49 -2.38
C GLY A 938 -28.12 -17.25 -3.24
N GLU A 939 -29.18 -16.47 -3.45
CA GLU A 939 -29.17 -15.26 -4.29
C GLU A 939 -28.19 -14.22 -3.75
N ASN A 940 -27.32 -13.70 -4.64
CA ASN A 940 -26.22 -12.79 -4.31
C ASN A 940 -25.27 -13.31 -3.21
N GLY A 941 -25.20 -14.62 -2.97
CA GLY A 941 -24.35 -15.20 -1.94
C GLY A 941 -22.87 -15.32 -2.29
N ILE A 942 -22.52 -15.34 -3.58
CA ILE A 942 -21.20 -15.78 -4.06
C ILE A 942 -20.12 -14.77 -3.67
N GLY A 943 -19.10 -15.29 -2.97
CA GLY A 943 -18.02 -14.53 -2.34
C GLY A 943 -18.32 -14.06 -0.91
N ARG A 944 -19.53 -14.30 -0.36
CA ARG A 944 -20.03 -13.67 0.88
C ARG A 944 -20.38 -14.70 1.97
N LEU A 945 -20.33 -14.29 3.24
CA LEU A 945 -20.66 -15.16 4.38
C LEU A 945 -22.17 -15.21 4.60
N THR A 946 -22.80 -16.24 4.05
CA THR A 946 -24.25 -16.38 3.98
C THR A 946 -24.89 -17.01 5.22
N ARG A 947 -24.18 -17.88 5.95
CA ARG A 947 -24.64 -18.41 7.25
C ARG A 947 -23.51 -18.72 8.22
N ILE A 948 -23.76 -18.53 9.51
CA ILE A 948 -23.02 -19.11 10.63
C ILE A 948 -23.97 -20.02 11.42
N ASP A 949 -23.58 -21.28 11.66
CA ASP A 949 -24.31 -22.25 12.49
C ASP A 949 -23.44 -22.68 13.69
N ASP A 950 -23.86 -22.38 14.92
CA ASP A 950 -23.23 -22.91 16.14
C ASP A 950 -23.95 -24.20 16.56
N SER A 951 -23.21 -25.30 16.66
CA SER A 951 -23.72 -26.58 17.14
C SER A 951 -23.01 -27.04 18.41
N ARG A 952 -23.69 -27.81 19.27
CA ARG A 952 -23.11 -28.53 20.41
C ARG A 952 -23.62 -29.96 20.41
N ASN A 953 -22.72 -30.94 20.28
CA ASN A 953 -23.04 -32.35 20.09
C ASN A 953 -24.02 -32.56 18.92
N ASP A 954 -23.70 -31.95 17.77
CA ASP A 954 -24.51 -31.88 16.53
C ASP A 954 -25.91 -31.24 16.64
N ALA A 955 -26.37 -30.83 17.82
CA ALA A 955 -27.57 -30.03 17.98
C ALA A 955 -27.28 -28.53 17.73
N LEU A 956 -28.04 -27.91 16.82
CA LEU A 956 -27.96 -26.47 16.54
C LEU A 956 -28.38 -25.66 17.79
N VAL A 957 -27.50 -24.78 18.25
CA VAL A 957 -27.72 -23.87 19.39
C VAL A 957 -28.18 -22.50 18.90
N SER A 958 -27.48 -21.97 17.89
CA SER A 958 -27.80 -20.68 17.28
C SER A 958 -27.38 -20.62 15.82
N ARG A 959 -28.06 -19.74 15.07
CA ARG A 959 -27.87 -19.51 13.64
C ARG A 959 -27.89 -18.02 13.34
N LEU A 960 -27.07 -17.59 12.39
CA LEU A 960 -27.10 -16.26 11.79
C LEU A 960 -27.11 -16.45 10.27
N GLU A 961 -28.15 -15.99 9.59
CA GLU A 961 -28.32 -16.06 8.14
C GLU A 961 -28.36 -14.65 7.54
N ASN A 962 -27.46 -14.38 6.58
CA ASN A 962 -27.37 -13.11 5.84
C ASN A 962 -27.96 -13.28 4.44
N ARG A 963 -28.69 -12.26 3.96
CA ARG A 963 -29.09 -12.12 2.55
C ARG A 963 -28.58 -10.79 2.01
N TYR A 964 -28.17 -10.79 0.74
CA TYR A 964 -27.56 -9.64 0.08
C TYR A 964 -28.41 -9.14 -1.09
N ASP A 965 -28.38 -7.84 -1.35
CA ASP A 965 -28.86 -7.27 -2.61
C ASP A 965 -27.85 -7.52 -3.75
N ALA A 966 -28.20 -7.13 -4.97
CA ALA A 966 -27.30 -7.24 -6.13
C ALA A 966 -25.97 -6.49 -5.87
N GLN A 967 -26.04 -5.36 -5.15
CA GLN A 967 -24.89 -4.56 -4.80
C GLN A 967 -23.94 -5.25 -3.79
N GLY A 968 -24.39 -6.32 -3.14
CA GLY A 968 -23.65 -7.05 -2.11
C GLY A 968 -23.80 -6.48 -0.71
N ARG A 969 -24.74 -5.55 -0.52
CA ARG A 969 -25.07 -4.92 0.76
C ARG A 969 -26.06 -5.81 1.50
N LEU A 970 -26.04 -5.76 2.82
CA LEU A 970 -26.89 -6.61 3.64
C LEU A 970 -28.36 -6.18 3.49
N LEU A 971 -29.19 -7.05 2.90
CA LEU A 971 -30.62 -6.84 2.70
C LEU A 971 -31.41 -7.29 3.94
N SER A 972 -31.02 -8.41 4.54
CA SER A 972 -31.59 -8.90 5.80
C SER A 972 -30.65 -9.83 6.54
N GLN A 973 -30.76 -9.85 7.87
CA GLN A 973 -30.08 -10.78 8.75
C GLN A 973 -31.09 -11.41 9.70
N THR A 974 -31.15 -12.74 9.70
CA THR A 974 -31.97 -13.52 10.64
C THR A 974 -31.05 -14.17 11.67
N ARG A 975 -31.30 -13.89 12.95
CA ARG A 975 -30.61 -14.48 14.10
C ARG A 975 -31.59 -15.41 14.83
N SER A 976 -31.24 -16.68 14.97
CA SER A 976 -32.09 -17.71 15.58
C SER A 976 -31.41 -18.37 16.78
N VAL A 977 -32.18 -18.69 17.81
CA VAL A 977 -31.73 -19.38 19.03
C VAL A 977 -32.77 -20.46 19.37
N GLY A 978 -32.42 -21.72 19.15
CA GLY A 978 -33.41 -22.81 19.14
C GLY A 978 -34.48 -22.59 18.06
N SER A 979 -35.76 -22.55 18.45
CA SER A 979 -36.89 -22.28 17.55
C SER A 979 -37.26 -20.80 17.39
N VAL A 980 -36.72 -19.92 18.24
CA VAL A 980 -36.97 -18.47 18.17
C VAL A 980 -36.08 -17.86 17.08
N SER A 981 -36.63 -16.96 16.27
CA SER A 981 -35.89 -16.24 15.22
C SER A 981 -36.29 -14.77 15.17
N HIS A 982 -35.30 -13.91 15.00
CA HIS A 982 -35.45 -12.46 14.86
C HIS A 982 -34.80 -12.03 13.56
N THR A 983 -35.51 -11.23 12.75
CA THR A 983 -34.99 -10.73 11.47
C THR A 983 -34.94 -9.21 11.49
N THR A 984 -33.77 -8.67 11.14
CA THR A 984 -33.59 -7.26 10.81
C THR A 984 -33.42 -7.16 9.29
N ALA A 985 -34.00 -6.15 8.66
CA ALA A 985 -33.88 -5.91 7.22
C ALA A 985 -33.52 -4.46 6.93
N TRP A 986 -32.68 -4.20 5.92
CA TRP A 986 -32.23 -2.85 5.57
C TRP A 986 -32.76 -2.44 4.20
N ILE A 987 -33.17 -1.17 4.10
CA ILE A 987 -33.66 -0.55 2.89
C ILE A 987 -32.53 0.33 2.35
N TRP A 988 -32.14 0.10 1.10
CA TRP A 988 -31.06 0.81 0.43
C TRP A 988 -31.57 1.65 -0.73
N SER A 989 -30.95 2.80 -0.97
CA SER A 989 -31.14 3.61 -2.15
C SER A 989 -29.88 4.42 -2.44
N ALA A 990 -29.44 4.47 -3.69
CA ALA A 990 -28.33 5.32 -4.15
C ALA A 990 -27.05 5.16 -3.30
N GLY A 991 -26.66 3.92 -2.99
CA GLY A 991 -25.48 3.60 -2.18
C GLY A 991 -25.65 3.77 -0.66
N ARG A 992 -26.81 4.22 -0.16
CA ARG A 992 -27.02 4.53 1.28
C ARG A 992 -28.18 3.75 1.89
N ILE A 993 -28.12 3.49 3.19
CA ILE A 993 -29.27 3.01 3.98
C ILE A 993 -30.29 4.15 4.09
N THR A 994 -31.53 3.91 3.67
CA THR A 994 -32.67 4.85 3.79
C THR A 994 -33.70 4.39 4.84
N GLY A 995 -33.58 3.17 5.34
CA GLY A 995 -34.38 2.69 6.47
C GLY A 995 -34.00 1.28 6.90
N LEU A 996 -34.64 0.77 7.95
CA LEU A 996 -34.56 -0.62 8.37
C LEU A 996 -35.86 -1.09 9.05
N THR A 997 -36.12 -2.40 9.01
CA THR A 997 -37.20 -3.06 9.76
C THR A 997 -36.59 -3.80 10.96
N THR A 998 -37.12 -3.56 12.15
CA THR A 998 -36.63 -4.14 13.42
C THR A 998 -37.22 -5.53 13.68
N PRO A 999 -36.68 -6.31 14.64
CA PRO A 999 -37.23 -7.61 15.05
C PRO A 999 -38.72 -7.65 15.45
N SER A 1000 -39.32 -6.53 15.91
CA SER A 1000 -40.76 -6.43 16.17
C SER A 1000 -41.63 -6.14 14.94
N GLY A 1001 -41.01 -5.84 13.79
CA GLY A 1001 -41.69 -5.42 12.56
C GLY A 1001 -41.89 -3.90 12.43
N ARG A 1002 -41.46 -3.09 13.41
CA ARG A 1002 -41.41 -1.63 13.29
C ARG A 1002 -40.48 -1.23 12.15
N THR A 1003 -40.80 -0.12 11.49
CA THR A 1003 -39.95 0.43 10.41
C THR A 1003 -39.34 1.76 10.80
N ILE A 1004 -38.05 1.90 10.58
CA ILE A 1004 -37.28 3.12 10.77
C ILE A 1004 -36.93 3.68 9.39
N ALA A 1005 -37.10 4.98 9.20
CA ALA A 1005 -36.76 5.68 7.97
C ALA A 1005 -35.80 6.85 8.26
N TYR A 1006 -34.80 7.02 7.38
CA TYR A 1006 -33.75 8.02 7.46
C TYR A 1006 -33.89 9.03 6.33
N SER A 1007 -34.29 10.26 6.65
CA SER A 1007 -34.13 11.38 5.72
C SER A 1007 -32.65 11.77 5.68
N ARG A 1008 -32.14 12.28 4.55
CA ARG A 1008 -30.73 12.66 4.39
C ARG A 1008 -30.53 14.12 3.97
N ASP A 1009 -29.35 14.67 4.26
CA ASP A 1009 -28.90 16.00 3.80
C ASP A 1009 -28.20 15.94 2.43
N ALA A 1010 -27.82 17.09 1.88
CA ALA A 1010 -27.17 17.18 0.57
C ALA A 1010 -25.72 16.62 0.52
N SER A 1011 -25.13 16.28 1.67
CA SER A 1011 -23.88 15.52 1.77
C SER A 1011 -24.14 14.03 2.08
N GLY A 1012 -25.39 13.57 1.97
CA GLY A 1012 -25.78 12.17 2.14
C GLY A 1012 -25.83 11.69 3.60
N ARG A 1013 -25.78 12.58 4.60
CA ARG A 1013 -25.81 12.24 6.05
C ARG A 1013 -27.23 12.25 6.60
N ILE A 1014 -27.49 11.63 7.75
CA ILE A 1014 -28.87 11.49 8.29
C ILE A 1014 -29.35 12.83 8.85
N SER A 1015 -30.42 13.40 8.29
CA SER A 1015 -31.01 14.67 8.70
C SER A 1015 -32.21 14.52 9.64
N GLU A 1016 -32.85 13.34 9.62
CA GLU A 1016 -34.03 13.01 10.42
C GLU A 1016 -34.17 11.48 10.57
N VAL A 1017 -34.67 11.03 11.72
CA VAL A 1017 -35.02 9.62 12.00
C VAL A 1017 -36.51 9.53 12.35
N ARG A 1018 -37.25 8.77 11.55
CA ARG A 1018 -38.68 8.46 11.77
C ARG A 1018 -38.87 7.00 12.13
N LEU A 1019 -39.81 6.71 13.02
CA LEU A 1019 -40.25 5.38 13.41
C LEU A 1019 -41.73 5.22 13.03
N THR A 1020 -42.12 4.11 12.42
CA THR A 1020 -43.52 3.75 12.19
C THR A 1020 -43.86 2.44 12.90
N ASP A 1021 -44.90 2.50 13.72
CA ASP A 1021 -45.36 1.42 14.60
C ASP A 1021 -46.25 0.43 13.83
N SER A 1022 -45.63 -0.42 13.01
CA SER A 1022 -46.32 -1.41 12.17
C SER A 1022 -47.20 -2.38 12.99
N ALA A 1023 -48.43 -2.64 12.51
CA ALA A 1023 -49.24 -3.74 13.03
C ALA A 1023 -48.54 -5.11 12.78
N PRO A 1024 -48.59 -6.07 13.71
CA PRO A 1024 -49.43 -6.10 14.92
C PRO A 1024 -48.81 -5.42 16.16
N ALA A 1025 -47.57 -4.92 16.09
CA ALA A 1025 -46.83 -4.39 17.23
C ALA A 1025 -47.11 -2.89 17.55
N GLY A 1026 -48.06 -2.26 16.86
CA GLY A 1026 -48.28 -0.82 16.94
C GLY A 1026 -49.56 -0.31 16.29
N ASP A 1027 -49.76 1.01 16.37
CA ASP A 1027 -50.97 1.76 15.96
C ASP A 1027 -50.91 2.33 14.52
N GLY A 1028 -49.87 1.96 13.76
CA GLY A 1028 -49.63 2.43 12.40
C GLY A 1028 -49.15 3.88 12.31
N GLN A 1029 -48.89 4.56 13.43
CA GLN A 1029 -48.46 5.96 13.41
C GLN A 1029 -46.96 6.11 13.12
N THR A 1030 -46.61 7.06 12.26
CA THR A 1030 -45.22 7.51 12.06
C THR A 1030 -44.91 8.65 13.03
N ARG A 1031 -43.86 8.49 13.84
CA ARG A 1031 -43.36 9.48 14.80
C ARG A 1031 -41.93 9.88 14.45
N VAL A 1032 -41.60 11.15 14.65
CA VAL A 1032 -40.22 11.66 14.54
C VAL A 1032 -39.50 11.36 15.85
N ILE A 1033 -38.37 10.65 15.79
CA ILE A 1033 -37.56 10.32 16.97
C ILE A 1033 -36.31 11.22 17.05
N ALA A 1034 -35.77 11.61 15.90
CA ALA A 1034 -34.82 12.72 15.79
C ALA A 1034 -35.12 13.59 14.56
N ALA A 1035 -34.98 14.91 14.69
CA ALA A 1035 -35.02 15.89 13.59
C ALA A 1035 -33.98 16.98 13.82
N ASP A 1036 -33.90 17.97 12.92
CA ASP A 1036 -32.92 19.06 12.97
C ASP A 1036 -31.46 18.56 13.14
N ILE A 1037 -31.13 17.36 12.64
CA ILE A 1037 -29.81 16.77 12.83
C ILE A 1037 -28.79 17.59 12.04
N ARG A 1038 -27.79 18.13 12.76
CA ARG A 1038 -26.67 18.89 12.21
C ARG A 1038 -25.36 18.25 12.67
N TYR A 1039 -24.37 18.36 11.80
CA TYR A 1039 -23.03 17.81 11.98
C TYR A 1039 -22.01 18.94 12.12
N HIS A 1040 -20.81 18.60 12.62
CA HIS A 1040 -19.64 19.45 12.43
C HIS A 1040 -19.14 19.35 10.97
N PRO A 1041 -18.39 20.34 10.46
CA PRO A 1041 -17.67 20.20 9.19
C PRO A 1041 -16.82 18.93 9.23
N PHE A 1042 -16.98 18.03 8.26
CA PHE A 1042 -16.30 16.72 8.22
C PHE A 1042 -16.22 16.00 9.58
N GLY A 1043 -17.29 16.04 10.38
CA GLY A 1043 -17.33 15.43 11.71
C GLY A 1043 -18.71 14.93 12.11
N GLY A 1044 -18.79 14.31 13.30
CA GLY A 1044 -20.02 13.75 13.85
C GLY A 1044 -21.08 14.79 14.25
N ILE A 1045 -22.14 14.30 14.90
CA ILE A 1045 -23.33 15.09 15.26
C ILE A 1045 -22.99 16.26 16.19
N LYS A 1046 -23.32 17.47 15.75
CA LYS A 1046 -23.22 18.76 16.45
C LYS A 1046 -24.50 19.08 17.23
N SER A 1047 -25.65 18.73 16.69
CA SER A 1047 -26.94 18.87 17.38
C SER A 1047 -28.04 18.02 16.75
N TYR A 1048 -29.06 17.69 17.52
CA TYR A 1048 -30.34 17.18 17.02
C TYR A 1048 -31.48 17.61 17.96
N ARG A 1049 -32.71 17.53 17.46
CA ARG A 1049 -33.94 17.60 18.26
C ARG A 1049 -34.47 16.19 18.46
N ASP A 1050 -34.82 15.80 19.68
CA ASP A 1050 -35.47 14.51 19.94
C ASP A 1050 -36.99 14.53 19.72
N GLY A 1051 -37.63 13.36 19.83
CA GLY A 1051 -39.08 13.21 19.72
C GLY A 1051 -39.91 13.88 20.83
N ALA A 1052 -39.29 14.37 21.91
CA ALA A 1052 -39.94 15.22 22.91
C ALA A 1052 -39.80 16.73 22.57
N GLY A 1053 -39.11 17.05 21.47
CA GLY A 1053 -38.87 18.42 21.00
C GLY A 1053 -37.62 19.07 21.61
N GLN A 1054 -36.91 18.38 22.49
CA GLN A 1054 -35.74 18.90 23.21
C GLN A 1054 -34.51 18.92 22.29
N MET A 1055 -33.78 20.03 22.32
CA MET A 1055 -32.52 20.17 21.61
C MET A 1055 -31.38 19.57 22.42
N HIS A 1056 -30.60 18.70 21.78
CA HIS A 1056 -29.32 18.23 22.29
C HIS A 1056 -28.20 18.84 21.44
N THR A 1057 -27.15 19.36 22.08
CA THR A 1057 -25.99 19.95 21.39
C THR A 1057 -24.68 19.37 21.90
N ARG A 1058 -23.67 19.40 21.02
CA ARG A 1058 -22.28 19.01 21.26
C ARG A 1058 -21.38 20.07 20.62
N HIS A 1059 -20.52 20.69 21.42
CA HIS A 1059 -19.54 21.67 20.94
C HIS A 1059 -18.15 21.06 20.98
N GLN A 1060 -17.32 21.35 19.96
CA GLN A 1060 -15.93 20.94 19.90
C GLN A 1060 -14.99 22.11 20.23
N ASP A 1061 -13.81 21.82 20.79
CA ASP A 1061 -12.67 22.73 20.73
C ASP A 1061 -11.94 22.63 19.38
N GLN A 1062 -10.96 23.50 19.14
CA GLN A 1062 -10.24 23.55 17.87
C GLN A 1062 -9.25 22.38 17.65
N ASP A 1063 -9.12 21.47 18.63
CA ASP A 1063 -8.47 20.15 18.47
C ASP A 1063 -9.50 19.05 18.15
N GLY A 1064 -10.77 19.41 17.91
CA GLY A 1064 -11.87 18.49 17.55
C GLY A 1064 -12.48 17.72 18.72
N ARG A 1065 -12.01 17.94 19.97
CA ARG A 1065 -12.53 17.24 21.15
C ARG A 1065 -13.82 17.88 21.64
N ILE A 1066 -14.73 17.09 22.22
CA ILE A 1066 -15.98 17.63 22.80
C ILE A 1066 -15.63 18.55 23.99
N ALA A 1067 -15.85 19.86 23.83
CA ALA A 1067 -15.66 20.86 24.88
C ALA A 1067 -16.90 21.02 25.77
N SER A 1068 -18.10 20.77 25.22
CA SER A 1068 -19.33 20.67 26.01
C SER A 1068 -20.42 19.85 25.32
N TYR A 1069 -21.37 19.34 26.11
CA TYR A 1069 -22.58 18.70 25.61
C TYR A 1069 -23.76 18.86 26.58
N THR A 1070 -24.98 18.83 26.07
CA THR A 1070 -26.20 18.84 26.89
C THR A 1070 -26.65 17.43 27.26
N LEU A 1071 -27.25 17.26 28.44
CA LEU A 1071 -28.00 16.06 28.81
C LEU A 1071 -29.34 16.47 29.43
N GLY A 1072 -30.40 16.45 28.63
CA GLY A 1072 -31.68 17.04 29.03
C GLY A 1072 -31.52 18.54 29.31
N ALA A 1073 -31.77 18.96 30.55
CA ALA A 1073 -31.56 20.35 30.99
C ALA A 1073 -30.14 20.67 31.49
N GLN A 1074 -29.28 19.66 31.68
CA GLN A 1074 -27.89 19.86 32.10
C GLN A 1074 -27.00 20.31 30.94
N ASN A 1075 -25.96 21.08 31.24
CA ASN A 1075 -24.93 21.48 30.30
C ASN A 1075 -23.56 21.12 30.88
N TRP A 1076 -22.95 20.07 30.35
CA TRP A 1076 -21.68 19.52 30.82
C TRP A 1076 -20.51 20.14 30.05
N LEU A 1077 -19.60 20.79 30.76
CA LEU A 1077 -18.35 21.33 30.24
C LEU A 1077 -17.20 20.34 30.49
N LEU A 1078 -16.35 20.10 29.50
CA LEU A 1078 -15.21 19.18 29.58
C LEU A 1078 -13.88 19.95 29.49
N SER A 1079 -12.96 19.64 30.39
CA SER A 1079 -11.61 20.23 30.45
C SER A 1079 -10.56 19.18 30.12
N TYR A 1080 -9.52 19.58 29.39
CA TYR A 1080 -8.43 18.71 28.97
C TYR A 1080 -7.08 19.30 29.37
N ASP A 1081 -6.16 18.45 29.84
CA ASP A 1081 -4.76 18.82 30.08
C ASP A 1081 -3.96 18.98 28.77
N ALA A 1082 -2.66 19.27 28.87
CA ALA A 1082 -1.82 19.50 27.69
C ALA A 1082 -1.64 18.24 26.82
N ALA A 1083 -1.61 17.05 27.41
CA ALA A 1083 -1.61 15.77 26.68
C ALA A 1083 -3.00 15.39 26.12
N GLY A 1084 -4.03 16.22 26.35
CA GLY A 1084 -5.37 16.00 25.84
C GLY A 1084 -6.22 15.02 26.66
N ARG A 1085 -5.79 14.68 27.88
CA ARG A 1085 -6.52 13.80 28.80
C ARG A 1085 -7.61 14.59 29.52
N LEU A 1086 -8.77 13.99 29.78
CA LEU A 1086 -9.88 14.65 30.45
C LEU A 1086 -9.50 14.96 31.90
N SER A 1087 -9.27 16.23 32.24
CA SER A 1087 -8.85 16.66 33.57
C SER A 1087 -10.02 17.02 34.49
N ALA A 1088 -11.14 17.48 33.92
CA ALA A 1088 -12.38 17.72 34.65
C ALA A 1088 -13.63 17.62 33.77
N GLN A 1089 -14.76 17.31 34.41
CA GLN A 1089 -16.11 17.35 33.87
C GLN A 1089 -16.97 18.18 34.84
N PHE A 1090 -17.61 19.24 34.36
CA PHE A 1090 -18.33 20.21 35.19
C PHE A 1090 -19.78 20.37 34.71
N ASP A 1091 -20.76 20.13 35.58
CA ASP A 1091 -22.16 20.46 35.27
C ASP A 1091 -22.38 21.95 35.55
N ALA A 1092 -22.65 22.72 34.51
CA ALA A 1092 -22.90 24.15 34.61
C ALA A 1092 -24.27 24.50 35.22
N ALA A 1093 -25.17 23.52 35.41
CA ALA A 1093 -26.42 23.70 36.14
C ALA A 1093 -26.26 23.48 37.65
N ASP A 1094 -25.41 22.53 38.06
CA ASP A 1094 -25.07 22.28 39.46
C ASP A 1094 -23.63 21.78 39.62
N ALA A 1095 -22.75 22.68 40.09
CA ALA A 1095 -21.35 22.40 40.31
C ALA A 1095 -21.09 21.22 41.27
N ALA A 1096 -22.05 20.85 42.14
CA ALA A 1096 -21.92 19.69 43.01
C ALA A 1096 -21.82 18.36 42.22
N HIS A 1097 -22.33 18.29 40.98
CA HIS A 1097 -22.24 17.10 40.12
C HIS A 1097 -20.92 16.98 39.34
N SER A 1098 -19.96 17.88 39.57
CA SER A 1098 -18.67 17.91 38.87
C SER A 1098 -17.71 16.80 39.30
N ALA A 1099 -16.79 16.44 38.40
CA ALA A 1099 -15.71 15.49 38.62
C ALA A 1099 -14.35 16.02 38.14
N THR A 1100 -13.26 15.57 38.79
CA THR A 1100 -11.88 15.84 38.38
C THR A 1100 -11.04 14.57 38.34
N TYR A 1101 -9.99 14.55 37.52
CA TYR A 1101 -9.19 13.36 37.22
C TYR A 1101 -7.69 13.67 37.24
N GLY A 1102 -6.90 12.77 37.80
CA GLY A 1102 -5.44 12.83 37.83
C GLY A 1102 -4.80 11.58 37.23
N TYR A 1103 -3.63 11.74 36.61
CA TYR A 1103 -2.94 10.69 35.84
C TYR A 1103 -1.46 10.57 36.26
N ASP A 1104 -0.84 9.43 35.94
CA ASP A 1104 0.62 9.25 36.01
C ASP A 1104 1.33 9.49 34.68
N GLY A 1105 2.63 9.19 34.66
CA GLY A 1105 3.51 9.30 33.49
C GLY A 1105 3.34 8.21 32.42
N LEU A 1106 2.21 7.46 32.44
CA LEU A 1106 1.85 6.43 31.46
C LEU A 1106 0.35 6.54 31.06
N ASP A 1107 -0.21 7.74 31.25
CA ASP A 1107 -1.60 8.12 31.04
C ASP A 1107 -2.62 7.24 31.79
N ARG A 1108 -2.21 6.67 32.93
CA ARG A 1108 -3.10 5.86 33.77
C ARG A 1108 -3.70 6.73 34.85
N LEU A 1109 -5.02 6.63 35.01
CA LEU A 1109 -5.77 7.33 36.05
C LEU A 1109 -5.19 6.96 37.44
N THR A 1110 -4.68 7.92 38.19
CA THR A 1110 -4.18 7.77 39.57
C THR A 1110 -5.18 8.27 40.60
N SER A 1111 -6.05 9.22 40.23
CA SER A 1111 -7.13 9.70 41.08
C SER A 1111 -8.34 10.13 40.27
N ALA A 1112 -9.51 10.03 40.89
CA ALA A 1112 -10.73 10.68 40.41
C ALA A 1112 -11.54 11.20 41.60
N SER A 1113 -11.90 12.48 41.61
CA SER A 1113 -12.84 13.03 42.59
C SER A 1113 -14.20 13.12 41.93
N LEU A 1114 -15.12 12.23 42.31
CA LEU A 1114 -16.54 12.32 41.93
C LEU A 1114 -17.31 13.09 43.03
N PRO A 1115 -18.51 13.63 42.74
CA PRO A 1115 -19.30 14.52 43.62
C PRO A 1115 -19.28 14.24 45.12
N ASN A 1116 -19.40 12.98 45.52
CA ASN A 1116 -19.46 12.55 46.93
C ASN A 1116 -18.34 11.56 47.30
N THR A 1117 -17.42 11.26 46.38
CA THR A 1117 -16.51 10.11 46.49
C THR A 1117 -15.16 10.36 45.82
N ALA A 1118 -14.08 10.38 46.61
CA ALA A 1118 -12.72 10.33 46.10
C ALA A 1118 -12.30 8.88 45.79
N TYR A 1119 -11.63 8.70 44.66
CA TYR A 1119 -11.03 7.44 44.19
C TYR A 1119 -9.54 7.64 43.99
N GLY A 1120 -8.76 6.59 44.30
CA GLY A 1120 -7.32 6.54 44.04
C GLY A 1120 -6.90 5.19 43.46
N TYR A 1121 -5.84 5.17 42.66
CA TYR A 1121 -5.33 3.96 42.00
C TYR A 1121 -3.80 3.97 41.98
N THR A 1122 -3.20 2.82 42.23
CA THR A 1122 -1.77 2.59 41.94
C THR A 1122 -1.62 1.44 40.95
N TRP A 1123 -0.48 1.43 40.25
CA TRP A 1123 -0.19 0.51 39.15
C TRP A 1123 1.23 -0.04 39.28
N ASP A 1124 1.53 -1.17 38.63
CA ASP A 1124 2.91 -1.65 38.43
C ASP A 1124 3.52 -1.12 37.12
N ALA A 1125 4.67 -1.66 36.69
CA ALA A 1125 5.34 -1.22 35.46
C ALA A 1125 4.61 -1.64 34.17
N THR A 1126 3.72 -2.64 34.20
CA THR A 1126 2.95 -3.11 33.03
C THR A 1126 1.53 -2.56 32.99
N GLY A 1127 1.07 -1.89 34.05
CA GLY A 1127 -0.28 -1.32 34.14
C GLY A 1127 -1.30 -2.26 34.79
N ASN A 1128 -0.87 -3.31 35.50
CA ASN A 1128 -1.78 -3.99 36.42
C ASN A 1128 -2.06 -3.07 37.60
N ARG A 1129 -3.31 -3.02 38.06
CA ARG A 1129 -3.68 -2.23 39.25
C ARG A 1129 -3.13 -2.92 40.49
N THR A 1130 -2.36 -2.20 41.30
CA THR A 1130 -1.77 -2.67 42.56
C THR A 1130 -2.52 -2.16 43.81
N SER A 1131 -3.34 -1.12 43.69
CA SER A 1131 -4.32 -0.74 44.71
C SER A 1131 -5.51 0.04 44.15
N HIS A 1132 -6.58 0.09 44.94
CA HIS A 1132 -7.76 0.93 44.71
C HIS A 1132 -8.21 1.54 46.05
N THR A 1133 -8.25 2.86 46.11
CA THR A 1133 -8.74 3.64 47.25
C THR A 1133 -10.14 4.16 46.97
N LEU A 1134 -11.04 4.03 47.96
CA LEU A 1134 -12.41 4.55 47.95
C LEU A 1134 -12.62 5.35 49.24
N GLY A 1135 -12.70 6.68 49.13
CA GLY A 1135 -12.67 7.58 50.28
C GLY A 1135 -11.38 7.38 51.10
N SER A 1136 -11.52 6.97 52.36
CA SER A 1136 -10.39 6.63 53.24
C SER A 1136 -9.95 5.15 53.19
N THR A 1137 -10.63 4.30 52.42
CA THR A 1137 -10.41 2.83 52.42
C THR A 1137 -9.60 2.38 51.20
N THR A 1138 -8.36 1.96 51.42
CA THR A 1138 -7.49 1.36 50.38
C THR A 1138 -7.59 -0.17 50.37
N ARG A 1139 -7.75 -0.76 49.18
CA ARG A 1139 -7.62 -2.20 48.94
C ARG A 1139 -6.41 -2.47 48.04
N SER A 1140 -5.44 -3.23 48.53
CA SER A 1140 -4.31 -3.70 47.72
C SER A 1140 -4.75 -4.79 46.74
N TYR A 1141 -4.05 -4.92 45.62
CA TYR A 1141 -4.23 -5.95 44.60
C TYR A 1141 -2.90 -6.69 44.44
N THR A 1142 -2.89 -7.99 44.75
CA THR A 1142 -1.70 -8.84 44.68
C THR A 1142 -1.61 -9.43 43.28
N ILE A 1143 -0.64 -8.99 42.48
CA ILE A 1143 -0.34 -9.56 41.17
C ILE A 1143 0.69 -10.68 41.34
N ASP A 1144 0.55 -11.75 40.58
CA ASP A 1144 1.46 -12.88 40.56
C ASP A 1144 2.90 -12.44 40.20
N PRO A 1145 3.97 -12.89 40.89
CA PRO A 1145 5.33 -12.46 40.57
C PRO A 1145 5.86 -12.99 39.23
N LEU A 1146 5.23 -14.02 38.65
CA LEU A 1146 5.64 -14.68 37.40
C LEU A 1146 4.65 -14.48 36.24
N SER A 1147 3.55 -13.75 36.44
CA SER A 1147 2.56 -13.41 35.40
C SER A 1147 1.84 -12.09 35.71
N ASN A 1148 1.00 -11.60 34.81
CA ASN A 1148 0.10 -10.45 35.00
C ASN A 1148 -1.26 -10.87 35.61
N ARG A 1149 -1.37 -12.10 36.13
CA ARG A 1149 -2.59 -12.64 36.77
C ARG A 1149 -2.79 -12.03 38.18
N LEU A 1150 -4.03 -11.68 38.51
CA LEU A 1150 -4.42 -11.13 39.82
C LEU A 1150 -4.63 -12.27 40.84
N GLN A 1151 -3.74 -12.45 41.82
CA GLN A 1151 -3.86 -13.51 42.83
C GLN A 1151 -4.89 -13.19 43.93
N SER A 1152 -4.93 -11.95 44.43
CA SER A 1152 -5.86 -11.57 45.50
C SER A 1152 -6.16 -10.08 45.58
N VAL A 1153 -7.29 -9.72 46.21
CA VAL A 1153 -7.67 -8.34 46.54
C VAL A 1153 -7.87 -8.20 48.05
N GLY A 1154 -7.38 -7.10 48.61
CA GLY A 1154 -7.42 -6.79 50.03
C GLY A 1154 -8.85 -6.65 50.58
N SER A 1155 -9.18 -7.55 51.50
CA SER A 1155 -10.39 -7.56 52.33
C SER A 1155 -10.11 -8.39 53.60
N VAL A 1156 -11.07 -8.47 54.53
CA VAL A 1156 -10.96 -9.32 55.73
C VAL A 1156 -12.11 -10.34 55.72
N PRO A 1157 -11.85 -11.63 55.41
CA PRO A 1157 -10.61 -12.21 54.89
C PRO A 1157 -10.29 -11.73 53.46
N PRO A 1158 -9.05 -11.91 52.95
CA PRO A 1158 -8.67 -11.54 51.59
C PRO A 1158 -9.45 -12.29 50.52
N ARG A 1159 -9.76 -11.61 49.41
CA ARG A 1159 -10.48 -12.19 48.28
C ARG A 1159 -9.49 -12.82 47.30
N ASN A 1160 -9.34 -14.13 47.33
CA ASN A 1160 -8.38 -14.89 46.51
C ASN A 1160 -9.00 -15.33 45.18
N TYR A 1161 -8.22 -15.28 44.10
CA TYR A 1161 -8.66 -15.58 42.74
C TYR A 1161 -7.96 -16.83 42.20
N SER A 1162 -8.72 -17.76 41.63
CA SER A 1162 -8.20 -18.96 40.96
C SER A 1162 -8.32 -18.83 39.44
N HIS A 1163 -7.38 -19.44 38.72
CA HIS A 1163 -7.32 -19.39 37.25
C HIS A 1163 -7.18 -20.81 36.69
N ASP A 1164 -7.58 -21.01 35.44
CA ASP A 1164 -7.17 -22.19 34.66
C ASP A 1164 -5.79 -21.97 34.00
N ALA A 1165 -5.30 -22.97 33.26
CA ALA A 1165 -3.99 -22.89 32.62
C ALA A 1165 -3.92 -21.78 31.53
N ASN A 1166 -5.04 -21.45 30.88
CA ASN A 1166 -5.14 -20.36 29.91
C ASN A 1166 -5.21 -18.97 30.58
N GLY A 1167 -5.38 -18.89 31.90
CA GLY A 1167 -5.49 -17.63 32.63
C GLY A 1167 -6.91 -17.10 32.78
N SER A 1168 -7.94 -17.89 32.44
CA SER A 1168 -9.33 -17.53 32.73
C SER A 1168 -9.61 -17.66 34.22
N ILE A 1169 -10.22 -16.64 34.84
CA ILE A 1169 -10.59 -16.63 36.27
C ILE A 1169 -11.68 -17.68 36.51
N THR A 1170 -11.35 -18.79 37.15
CA THR A 1170 -12.30 -19.87 37.51
C THR A 1170 -13.05 -19.62 38.81
N GLY A 1171 -12.54 -18.72 39.65
CA GLY A 1171 -13.15 -18.35 40.92
C GLY A 1171 -12.57 -17.05 41.46
N ASP A 1172 -13.39 -16.27 42.17
CA ASP A 1172 -13.01 -14.99 42.77
C ASP A 1172 -13.09 -15.01 44.31
N GLY A 1173 -13.11 -16.18 44.93
CA GLY A 1173 -13.22 -16.37 46.37
C GLY A 1173 -14.64 -16.19 46.95
N ALA A 1174 -15.61 -15.72 46.15
CA ALA A 1174 -17.04 -15.72 46.50
C ALA A 1174 -17.92 -16.36 45.42
N ASN A 1175 -17.51 -16.28 44.15
CA ASN A 1175 -18.19 -16.82 42.97
C ASN A 1175 -17.29 -17.81 42.23
N SER A 1176 -17.90 -18.69 41.42
CA SER A 1176 -17.19 -19.56 40.47
C SER A 1176 -17.67 -19.38 39.04
N TYR A 1177 -16.77 -19.67 38.09
CA TYR A 1177 -16.91 -19.34 36.67
C TYR A 1177 -16.56 -20.57 35.82
N VAL A 1178 -17.39 -20.87 34.81
CA VAL A 1178 -17.20 -22.00 33.89
C VAL A 1178 -17.12 -21.51 32.45
N TYR A 1179 -16.15 -22.03 31.71
CA TYR A 1179 -15.84 -21.65 30.34
C TYR A 1179 -16.04 -22.85 29.38
N ASP A 1180 -16.48 -22.58 28.16
CA ASP A 1180 -16.64 -23.60 27.10
C ASP A 1180 -15.31 -23.95 26.40
N GLY A 1181 -15.37 -24.88 25.43
CA GLY A 1181 -14.23 -25.28 24.61
C GLY A 1181 -13.70 -24.18 23.67
N LYS A 1182 -14.40 -23.06 23.55
CA LYS A 1182 -13.95 -21.85 22.84
C LYS A 1182 -13.33 -20.81 23.79
N GLY A 1183 -13.24 -21.11 25.10
CA GLY A 1183 -12.73 -20.21 26.13
C GLY A 1183 -13.72 -19.14 26.62
N ARG A 1184 -15.01 -19.28 26.32
CA ARG A 1184 -16.05 -18.26 26.60
C ARG A 1184 -16.84 -18.61 27.86
N LEU A 1185 -17.19 -17.59 28.66
CA LEU A 1185 -17.92 -17.77 29.92
C LEU A 1185 -19.36 -18.26 29.66
N THR A 1186 -19.71 -19.45 30.17
CA THR A 1186 -21.03 -20.08 30.00
C THR A 1186 -21.82 -20.25 31.31
N GLN A 1187 -21.16 -20.17 32.47
CA GLN A 1187 -21.85 -20.18 33.76
C GLN A 1187 -21.13 -19.31 34.80
N THR A 1188 -21.91 -18.56 35.57
CA THR A 1188 -21.50 -17.95 36.84
C THR A 1188 -22.32 -18.55 37.97
N SER A 1189 -21.65 -18.96 39.05
CA SER A 1189 -22.29 -19.47 40.27
C SER A 1189 -21.99 -18.50 41.41
N THR A 1190 -23.02 -17.97 42.05
CA THR A 1190 -22.95 -16.89 43.04
C THR A 1190 -23.81 -17.23 44.26
N ALA A 1191 -23.71 -16.44 45.34
CA ALA A 1191 -24.63 -16.54 46.47
C ALA A 1191 -26.11 -16.30 46.10
N ALA A 1192 -26.39 -15.62 44.98
CA ALA A 1192 -27.74 -15.42 44.43
C ALA A 1192 -28.19 -16.56 43.49
N GLY A 1193 -27.41 -17.64 43.37
CA GLY A 1193 -27.66 -18.78 42.50
C GLY A 1193 -26.81 -18.79 41.24
N VAL A 1194 -27.24 -19.61 40.27
CA VAL A 1194 -26.52 -19.88 39.01
C VAL A 1194 -27.13 -19.06 37.88
N THR A 1195 -26.30 -18.35 37.11
CA THR A 1195 -26.66 -17.79 35.80
C THR A 1195 -25.92 -18.55 34.71
N ARG A 1196 -26.61 -18.87 33.61
CA ARG A 1196 -26.05 -19.47 32.40
C ARG A 1196 -26.06 -18.48 31.24
N TYR A 1197 -25.10 -18.63 30.33
CA TYR A 1197 -24.97 -17.80 29.14
C TYR A 1197 -24.75 -18.68 27.91
N ASP A 1198 -25.35 -18.28 26.79
CA ASP A 1198 -25.05 -18.84 25.47
C ASP A 1198 -24.44 -17.74 24.59
N THR A 1199 -23.45 -18.11 23.78
CA THR A 1199 -22.67 -17.21 22.92
C THR A 1199 -22.49 -17.83 21.53
N ASN A 1200 -22.67 -17.02 20.49
CA ASN A 1200 -22.57 -17.46 19.08
C ASN A 1200 -21.13 -17.39 18.53
N GLY A 1201 -20.93 -17.78 17.27
CA GLY A 1201 -19.65 -17.83 16.59
C GLY A 1201 -18.91 -16.49 16.47
N LEU A 1202 -19.60 -15.36 16.64
CA LEU A 1202 -19.01 -14.01 16.72
C LEU A 1202 -18.54 -13.64 18.13
N GLY A 1203 -18.93 -14.41 19.15
CA GLY A 1203 -18.62 -14.17 20.57
C GLY A 1203 -19.70 -13.37 21.32
N GLU A 1204 -20.75 -12.94 20.65
CA GLU A 1204 -21.86 -12.16 21.23
C GLU A 1204 -22.68 -13.02 22.20
N ARG A 1205 -23.14 -12.44 23.31
CA ARG A 1205 -23.99 -13.14 24.30
C ARG A 1205 -25.45 -13.12 23.86
N ILE A 1206 -25.84 -14.11 23.08
CA ILE A 1206 -27.19 -14.28 22.52
C ILE A 1206 -28.28 -14.69 23.55
N ARG A 1207 -27.91 -15.24 24.72
CA ARG A 1207 -28.90 -15.62 25.77
C ARG A 1207 -28.31 -15.56 27.18
N LYS A 1208 -29.16 -15.21 28.16
CA LYS A 1208 -28.88 -15.22 29.60
C LYS A 1208 -30.04 -15.90 30.34
N ARG A 1209 -29.72 -16.85 31.22
CA ARG A 1209 -30.69 -17.65 31.98
C ARG A 1209 -30.38 -17.63 33.47
N ASN A 1210 -31.27 -17.07 34.28
CA ASN A 1210 -31.22 -17.08 35.75
C ASN A 1210 -32.63 -17.33 36.33
N ALA A 1211 -33.24 -16.35 37.02
CA ALA A 1211 -34.69 -16.35 37.28
C ALA A 1211 -35.48 -15.97 36.01
N ASP A 1212 -34.88 -15.12 35.17
CA ASP A 1212 -35.39 -14.73 33.86
C ASP A 1212 -34.66 -15.51 32.75
N ASP A 1213 -35.23 -15.50 31.54
CA ASP A 1213 -34.62 -16.09 30.35
C ASP A 1213 -34.73 -15.10 29.18
N THR A 1214 -33.65 -14.35 28.97
CA THR A 1214 -33.57 -13.22 28.02
C THR A 1214 -32.67 -13.59 26.84
N LEU A 1215 -33.17 -13.39 25.63
CA LEU A 1215 -32.39 -13.44 24.39
C LEU A 1215 -31.95 -12.03 24.00
N TYR A 1216 -30.81 -11.93 23.32
CA TYR A 1216 -30.21 -10.67 22.86
C TYR A 1216 -29.99 -10.72 21.33
N VAL A 1217 -30.44 -9.68 20.64
CA VAL A 1217 -30.27 -9.52 19.19
C VAL A 1217 -29.38 -8.31 18.94
N TYR A 1218 -28.38 -8.51 18.07
CA TYR A 1218 -27.40 -7.49 17.70
C TYR A 1218 -27.51 -7.19 16.20
N ASP A 1219 -27.03 -6.02 15.76
CA ASP A 1219 -26.83 -5.71 14.34
C ASP A 1219 -25.48 -6.28 13.83
N PRO A 1220 -25.06 -6.05 12.57
CA PRO A 1220 -23.73 -6.43 12.08
C PRO A 1220 -22.58 -5.68 12.76
N GLU A 1221 -22.83 -4.46 13.22
CA GLU A 1221 -21.87 -3.59 13.89
C GLU A 1221 -21.57 -4.03 15.34
N GLY A 1222 -22.47 -4.82 15.95
CA GLY A 1222 -22.35 -5.36 17.30
C GLY A 1222 -23.12 -4.58 18.37
N HIS A 1223 -23.92 -3.59 17.97
CA HIS A 1223 -24.83 -2.90 18.87
C HIS A 1223 -25.96 -3.85 19.30
N LEU A 1224 -26.37 -3.77 20.57
CA LEU A 1224 -27.60 -4.43 21.01
C LEU A 1224 -28.80 -3.69 20.39
N ILE A 1225 -29.62 -4.38 19.59
CA ILE A 1225 -30.81 -3.81 18.94
C ILE A 1225 -32.13 -4.34 19.51
N ALA A 1226 -32.15 -5.52 20.14
CA ALA A 1226 -33.34 -6.01 20.86
C ALA A 1226 -33.03 -6.96 22.03
N GLU A 1227 -33.91 -6.94 23.04
CA GLU A 1227 -34.04 -7.97 24.07
C GLU A 1227 -35.40 -8.68 23.92
N SER A 1228 -35.45 -10.01 24.02
CA SER A 1228 -36.71 -10.78 23.99
C SER A 1228 -36.81 -11.78 25.14
N ALA A 1229 -38.05 -12.17 25.45
CA ALA A 1229 -38.35 -13.34 26.27
C ALA A 1229 -38.03 -14.65 25.51
N ALA A 1230 -38.00 -15.77 26.24
CA ALA A 1230 -37.66 -17.09 25.72
C ALA A 1230 -38.65 -17.68 24.68
N ASP A 1231 -39.83 -17.08 24.50
CA ASP A 1231 -40.79 -17.41 23.44
C ASP A 1231 -40.62 -16.57 22.16
N GLY A 1232 -39.70 -15.58 22.18
CA GLY A 1232 -39.47 -14.63 21.08
C GLY A 1232 -40.22 -13.31 21.22
N THR A 1233 -41.04 -13.12 22.25
CA THR A 1233 -41.73 -11.85 22.51
C THR A 1233 -40.71 -10.76 22.82
N ILE A 1234 -40.63 -9.75 21.95
CA ILE A 1234 -39.74 -8.59 22.11
C ILE A 1234 -40.14 -7.83 23.39
N GLN A 1235 -39.17 -7.61 24.27
CA GLN A 1235 -39.32 -6.87 25.52
C GLN A 1235 -38.71 -5.46 25.45
N ARG A 1236 -37.66 -5.29 24.65
CA ARG A 1236 -37.04 -3.99 24.35
C ARG A 1236 -36.48 -3.97 22.94
N GLU A 1237 -36.45 -2.78 22.34
CA GLU A 1237 -35.66 -2.49 21.15
C GLU A 1237 -34.86 -1.20 21.35
N TYR A 1238 -33.69 -1.12 20.71
CA TYR A 1238 -32.76 -0.01 20.85
C TYR A 1238 -32.53 0.61 19.47
N LEU A 1239 -32.80 1.91 19.36
CA LEU A 1239 -32.59 2.68 18.14
C LEU A 1239 -31.25 3.41 18.23
N TRP A 1240 -30.41 3.19 17.23
CA TRP A 1240 -29.10 3.81 17.08
C TRP A 1240 -29.13 4.82 15.92
N LEU A 1241 -28.40 5.91 16.09
CA LEU A 1241 -28.15 6.95 15.10
C LEU A 1241 -26.63 7.11 15.01
N GLU A 1242 -26.02 6.47 14.02
CA GLU A 1242 -24.57 6.17 14.08
C GLU A 1242 -24.28 5.38 15.40
N ASP A 1243 -23.10 5.46 16.03
CA ASP A 1243 -22.81 4.74 17.30
C ASP A 1243 -23.55 5.38 18.50
N PHE A 1244 -24.42 6.36 18.27
CA PHE A 1244 -25.13 7.07 19.34
C PHE A 1244 -26.50 6.40 19.63
N PRO A 1245 -26.72 5.88 20.86
CA PRO A 1245 -28.01 5.32 21.24
C PRO A 1245 -29.04 6.44 21.38
N LEU A 1246 -30.00 6.48 20.46
CA LEU A 1246 -30.97 7.56 20.31
C LEU A 1246 -32.23 7.32 21.14
N ALA A 1247 -32.75 6.09 21.19
CA ALA A 1247 -33.96 5.76 21.94
C ALA A 1247 -34.02 4.29 22.37
N VAL A 1248 -34.82 4.00 23.40
CA VAL A 1248 -35.21 2.65 23.80
C VAL A 1248 -36.73 2.54 23.72
N MET A 1249 -37.21 1.52 23.02
CA MET A 1249 -38.63 1.17 22.88
C MET A 1249 -38.93 0.01 23.82
N GLN A 1250 -40.07 0.06 24.53
CA GLN A 1250 -40.54 -0.91 25.53
C GLN A 1250 -42.06 -1.08 25.39
#